data_AF-A0A0A7CM64-F1
#
_entry.id   AF-A0A0A7CM64-F1
#
_cell.length_a   1.000
_cell.length_b   1.000
_cell.length_c   1.000
_cell.angle_alpha   90.00
_cell.angle_beta   90.00
_cell.angle_gamma   90.00
#
_symmetry.space_group_name_H-M   'P 1'
#
loop_
_entity.id
_entity.type
_entity.pdbx_description
1 polymer ?
#
loop_
_entity_poly.entity_id
_entity_poly.type
_entity_poly.pdbx_seq_one_letter_code
_entity_poly.pdbx_strand_id
1 'polypeptide(L)'
;MRFPLLCSLGLALVQATNPVIYEISARPWLYELSQKYNRPIALSDPTVLPLIQSELLAIKTKYNPDYVWMMGVWQLGVYGLNLDQTTKQAEFNQVLPGYTNDDVIGSPFAIQNYTCNPSIGSDADLLNLKGFLNKNGMKLMLDFVPNHVAVDHPWTCSNPDYLLPLDKADLGSNSCAKGPSVVPPCQSSTGRKFYTGGDYWNSGWVDTVQLNYWNPHLRRAQTDNLKHIASLSDGIRCDMAMSVLNREFQLAWSRDDLNGHTCTTGSQGRIPSVYANNPPKTEFWVDAIREVKAAYPSVLMMAENYNYGFTSTPEDQYLQSLGFDLTYDMDALKKLEQMPIGSGKNDFMNLVRSHGSYDKSVHFVENHDDNRAAGSMFNSKSAAARAAAAAVAILPGAKLFFHGQFDCNPNRLAVQLRRGVSFKPDTYCQQWFGDLLATLTDDVHKNGTWLGIDSAPFTVPNNDGSDVISWKWRNKCTERLVVVNFRDAWSNVRVKLQFTQISDKNTLITVSEKILAAGLTSKRSWTLTAKELENTGFSVILSNFDTQVYDYSVCTTSATSAPVATATPAPVPVVTTASPVAPTSAPVVPSAAPSPSTDRSAAAWKQRSVYQILTDRYSGGSSSGCFNLGNYCGGTFNGIKNNLDYIKGMGFDAIWISPVVENIDGGYHGYWFKNFEKINANFGTADDLKNLVAAAHAKDIWVMVDVVANHVGPVNMDFSQIYPLNSASHYHPSCDITDWNNQPMVEKCRLSNLPDLDQSVPFVRSYLKTWIKNLVQTYNFDGIRIDTVPEVAKDFWSEFGAAAGVFQMGEAFNGNPAYVGPYQQYLSGLFNYPMYYTISDVFGNGYDMANLKTRYNDESSTFKDIDALGSFVDNHDNPRFLFNHPGKQAQLRAATVFSLTARGIPFVYYGTEQYFNGGADPLNREVLWTRMDTTSDFYKLIATVNAQRKKSQIWTQPWVERYSSPNFHSFSRGQFLVALTNSNNQQRFKVTFHPFTEGQVVCNIFYPTTDCQTVSGGVDIYLQNGESKIYVLKSMLA
;
A
#
# COMPACT_ATOMS: atom_id res chain seq x y z
N MET A 1 37.86 -6.74 53.09
CA MET A 1 36.98 -5.70 53.65
C MET A 1 36.47 -4.83 52.52
N ARG A 2 35.14 -4.75 52.39
CA ARG A 2 34.29 -3.65 51.88
C ARG A 2 34.52 -3.08 50.46
N PHE A 3 33.71 -3.59 49.53
CA PHE A 3 33.01 -2.78 48.52
C PHE A 3 31.99 -1.83 49.22
N PRO A 4 31.82 -0.56 48.79
CA PRO A 4 30.68 0.24 49.20
C PRO A 4 29.71 0.55 48.06
N LEU A 5 28.43 0.35 48.42
CA LEU A 5 27.24 1.16 48.13
C LEU A 5 26.96 1.59 46.68
N LEU A 6 25.84 1.07 46.16
CA LEU A 6 24.69 1.88 45.75
C LEU A 6 23.44 1.00 45.70
N CYS A 7 22.66 1.02 46.78
CA CYS A 7 21.31 0.47 46.86
C CYS A 7 20.51 1.44 47.74
N SER A 8 19.89 2.46 47.13
CA SER A 8 18.82 3.27 47.73
C SER A 8 18.42 4.43 46.81
N LEU A 9 17.80 4.13 45.67
CA LEU A 9 16.84 5.01 45.00
C LEU A 9 15.82 4.09 44.32
N GLY A 10 14.76 3.75 45.06
CA GLY A 10 13.60 3.10 44.49
C GLY A 10 12.90 4.06 43.53
N LEU A 11 13.25 3.98 42.24
CA LEU A 11 12.28 4.30 41.21
C LEU A 11 11.16 3.28 41.34
N ALA A 12 9.97 3.74 41.73
CA ALA A 12 8.77 2.96 41.55
C ALA A 12 8.66 2.63 40.06
N LEU A 13 8.94 1.38 39.70
CA LEU A 13 8.64 0.83 38.38
C LEU A 13 7.15 1.03 38.15
N VAL A 14 6.81 1.92 37.23
CA VAL A 14 5.42 2.21 36.84
C VAL A 14 4.85 0.90 36.28
N GLN A 15 3.83 0.38 36.95
CA GLN A 15 3.13 -0.84 36.56
C GLN A 15 2.26 -0.51 35.34
N ALA A 16 2.71 -0.86 34.14
CA ALA A 16 1.99 -0.63 32.91
C ALA A 16 0.64 -1.34 32.95
N THR A 17 -0.46 -0.60 32.74
CA THR A 17 -1.77 -1.21 32.52
C THR A 17 -1.92 -1.46 31.03
N ASN A 18 -2.13 -2.73 30.63
CA ASN A 18 -2.28 -3.16 29.23
C ASN A 18 -3.76 -3.51 28.93
N PRO A 19 -4.69 -2.54 28.91
CA PRO A 19 -6.11 -2.85 28.76
C PRO A 19 -6.44 -3.31 27.33
N VAL A 20 -7.37 -4.25 27.22
CA VAL A 20 -7.97 -4.65 25.94
C VAL A 20 -9.26 -3.85 25.72
N ILE A 21 -9.32 -3.16 24.60
CA ILE A 21 -10.45 -2.36 24.12
C ILE A 21 -11.05 -3.07 22.91
N TYR A 22 -12.34 -3.39 23.00
CA TYR A 22 -13.09 -3.92 21.86
C TYR A 22 -14.06 -2.86 21.35
N GLU A 23 -13.81 -2.39 20.13
CA GLU A 23 -14.64 -1.40 19.44
C GLU A 23 -15.79 -2.10 18.71
N ILE A 24 -17.00 -1.67 19.02
CA ILE A 24 -18.24 -2.14 18.42
C ILE A 24 -18.91 -0.97 17.73
N SER A 25 -19.14 -1.07 16.42
CA SER A 25 -20.03 -0.16 15.71
C SER A 25 -21.47 -0.41 16.18
N ALA A 26 -21.98 0.41 17.09
CA ALA A 26 -23.16 0.09 17.90
C ALA A 26 -24.41 -0.17 17.05
N ARG A 27 -24.72 0.72 16.09
CA ARG A 27 -25.91 0.61 15.24
C ARG A 27 -25.83 -0.60 14.28
N PRO A 28 -24.70 -0.85 13.60
CA PRO A 28 -24.51 -2.10 12.86
C PRO A 28 -24.65 -3.37 13.71
N TRP A 29 -24.04 -3.40 14.89
CA TRP A 29 -24.12 -4.56 15.78
C TRP A 29 -25.55 -4.83 16.27
N LEU A 30 -26.30 -3.80 16.65
CA LEU A 30 -27.73 -3.94 17.00
C LEU A 30 -28.56 -4.44 15.81
N TYR A 31 -28.24 -3.99 14.59
CA TYR A 31 -28.88 -4.50 13.38
C TYR A 31 -28.56 -5.98 13.17
N GLU A 32 -27.31 -6.42 13.32
CA GLU A 32 -26.93 -7.84 13.23
C GLU A 32 -27.67 -8.70 14.27
N LEU A 33 -27.77 -8.24 15.52
CA LEU A 33 -28.57 -8.92 16.54
C LEU A 33 -30.04 -8.99 16.15
N SER A 34 -30.58 -7.96 15.50
CA SER A 34 -31.95 -7.97 15.03
C SER A 34 -32.21 -9.06 13.98
N GLN A 35 -31.21 -9.31 13.12
CA GLN A 35 -31.27 -10.40 12.15
C GLN A 35 -31.11 -11.76 12.84
N LYS A 36 -30.16 -11.88 13.79
CA LYS A 36 -29.91 -13.11 14.55
C LYS A 36 -31.13 -13.60 15.31
N TYR A 37 -31.87 -12.68 15.95
CA TYR A 37 -33.04 -13.00 16.78
C TYR A 37 -34.38 -12.76 16.07
N ASN A 38 -34.34 -12.34 14.80
CA ASN A 38 -35.51 -12.03 13.99
C ASN A 38 -36.52 -11.07 14.68
N ARG A 39 -36.01 -10.01 15.29
CA ARG A 39 -36.80 -8.96 15.95
C ARG A 39 -35.99 -7.67 16.11
N PRO A 40 -36.61 -6.48 16.15
CA PRO A 40 -35.88 -5.24 16.43
C PRO A 40 -35.13 -5.29 17.77
N ILE A 41 -33.92 -4.72 17.81
CA ILE A 41 -33.07 -4.68 19.00
C ILE A 41 -32.67 -3.23 19.29
N ALA A 42 -33.02 -2.75 20.48
CA ALA A 42 -32.65 -1.44 21.01
C ALA A 42 -32.40 -1.57 22.52
N LEU A 43 -31.53 -0.73 23.08
CA LEU A 43 -31.22 -0.74 24.51
C LEU A 43 -32.46 -0.38 25.36
N SER A 44 -33.36 0.44 24.82
CA SER A 44 -34.56 0.89 25.51
C SER A 44 -35.68 -0.17 25.60
N ASP A 45 -35.58 -1.29 24.88
CA ASP A 45 -36.61 -2.35 24.94
C ASP A 45 -36.25 -3.39 26.04
N PRO A 46 -37.00 -3.41 27.16
CA PRO A 46 -36.70 -4.30 28.28
C PRO A 46 -36.88 -5.79 27.94
N THR A 47 -37.60 -6.11 26.86
CA THR A 47 -37.84 -7.49 26.43
C THR A 47 -36.69 -8.07 25.59
N VAL A 48 -35.79 -7.23 25.09
CA VAL A 48 -34.57 -7.63 24.35
C VAL A 48 -33.28 -7.35 25.09
N LEU A 49 -33.31 -6.50 26.11
CA LEU A 49 -32.14 -6.21 26.95
C LEU A 49 -31.40 -7.48 27.45
N PRO A 50 -32.08 -8.58 27.87
CA PRO A 50 -31.41 -9.82 28.22
C PRO A 50 -30.60 -10.45 27.07
N LEU A 51 -31.04 -10.27 25.81
CA LEU A 51 -30.31 -10.76 24.63
C LEU A 51 -29.01 -9.97 24.45
N ILE A 52 -29.07 -8.63 24.49
CA ILE A 52 -27.88 -7.76 24.41
C ILE A 52 -26.89 -8.12 25.54
N GLN A 53 -27.39 -8.28 26.76
CA GLN A 53 -26.59 -8.69 27.91
C GLN A 53 -25.95 -10.07 27.71
N SER A 54 -26.69 -11.03 27.16
CA SER A 54 -26.16 -12.37 26.87
C SER A 54 -25.05 -12.36 25.82
N GLU A 55 -25.16 -11.53 24.78
CA GLU A 55 -24.13 -11.39 23.75
C GLU A 55 -22.87 -10.70 24.30
N LEU A 56 -23.03 -9.68 25.14
CA LEU A 56 -21.90 -9.05 25.84
C LEU A 56 -21.21 -10.01 26.82
N LEU A 57 -21.97 -10.86 27.52
CA LEU A 57 -21.40 -11.91 28.36
C LEU A 57 -20.68 -13.00 27.54
N ALA A 58 -21.17 -13.31 26.34
CA ALA A 58 -20.49 -14.21 25.43
C ALA A 58 -19.15 -13.60 24.95
N ILE A 59 -19.13 -12.32 24.60
CA ILE A 59 -17.91 -11.56 24.29
C ILE A 59 -16.95 -11.56 25.49
N LYS A 60 -17.46 -11.29 26.70
CA LYS A 60 -16.66 -11.35 27.95
C LYS A 60 -16.05 -12.72 28.17
N THR A 61 -16.83 -13.77 28.00
CA THR A 61 -16.38 -15.14 28.22
C THR A 61 -15.32 -15.56 27.20
N LYS A 62 -15.50 -15.17 25.93
CA LYS A 62 -14.64 -15.62 24.83
C LYS A 62 -13.37 -14.79 24.66
N TYR A 63 -13.47 -13.47 24.79
CA TYR A 63 -12.39 -12.53 24.47
C TYR A 63 -11.95 -11.67 25.67
N ASN A 64 -12.74 -11.65 26.75
CA ASN A 64 -12.43 -10.98 28.01
C ASN A 64 -11.90 -9.52 27.90
N PRO A 65 -12.54 -8.64 27.10
CA PRO A 65 -12.11 -7.24 27.02
C PRO A 65 -12.25 -6.53 28.37
N ASP A 66 -11.43 -5.50 28.58
CA ASP A 66 -11.52 -4.60 29.72
C ASP A 66 -12.47 -3.44 29.42
N TYR A 67 -12.48 -2.94 28.18
CA TYR A 67 -13.41 -1.92 27.69
C TYR A 67 -14.20 -2.41 26.47
N VAL A 68 -15.49 -2.08 26.45
CA VAL A 68 -16.34 -2.14 25.27
C VAL A 68 -16.56 -0.70 24.82
N TRP A 69 -16.04 -0.35 23.64
CA TRP A 69 -16.28 0.95 23.02
C TRP A 69 -17.49 0.85 22.10
N MET A 70 -18.58 1.51 22.49
CA MET A 70 -19.80 1.57 21.68
C MET A 70 -19.75 2.81 20.78
N MET A 71 -19.24 2.63 19.57
CA MET A 71 -19.09 3.70 18.59
C MET A 71 -20.43 4.08 17.97
N GLY A 72 -20.67 5.38 17.81
CA GLY A 72 -21.84 5.90 17.08
C GLY A 72 -23.16 5.85 17.86
N VAL A 73 -23.12 6.09 19.17
CA VAL A 73 -24.32 6.12 20.03
C VAL A 73 -25.06 7.46 20.02
N TRP A 74 -24.47 8.51 19.48
CA TRP A 74 -24.98 9.88 19.61
C TRP A 74 -26.10 10.21 18.63
N GLN A 75 -26.90 11.22 18.99
CA GLN A 75 -27.94 11.77 18.15
C GLN A 75 -27.32 12.44 16.92
N LEU A 76 -27.80 12.04 15.74
CA LEU A 76 -27.36 12.57 14.45
C LEU A 76 -28.40 13.51 13.85
N GLY A 77 -27.91 14.42 13.03
CA GLY A 77 -28.73 15.30 12.21
C GLY A 77 -29.39 14.60 11.03
N VAL A 78 -30.52 15.14 10.55
CA VAL A 78 -31.16 14.67 9.32
C VAL A 78 -30.47 15.21 8.08
N TYR A 79 -29.74 16.34 8.20
CA TYR A 79 -29.00 16.92 7.07
C TYR A 79 -27.97 15.94 6.51
N GLY A 80 -27.08 15.41 7.36
CA GLY A 80 -26.04 14.47 6.96
C GLY A 80 -26.61 13.18 6.39
N LEU A 81 -27.65 12.62 7.03
CA LEU A 81 -28.34 11.43 6.52
C LEU A 81 -28.88 11.62 5.10
N ASN A 82 -29.56 12.74 4.84
CA ASN A 82 -30.11 13.03 3.52
C ASN A 82 -29.00 13.24 2.48
N LEU A 83 -27.89 13.86 2.89
CA LEU A 83 -26.73 14.06 2.03
C LEU A 83 -26.09 12.71 1.65
N ASP A 84 -25.89 11.83 2.63
CA ASP A 84 -25.31 10.49 2.41
C ASP A 84 -26.17 9.67 1.43
N GLN A 85 -27.50 9.69 1.60
CA GLN A 85 -28.44 8.99 0.71
C GLN A 85 -28.42 9.51 -0.74
N THR A 86 -28.03 10.77 -0.94
CA THR A 86 -28.12 11.45 -2.23
C THR A 86 -26.78 11.64 -2.95
N THR A 87 -25.65 11.50 -2.25
CA THR A 87 -24.33 11.81 -2.83
C THR A 87 -23.31 10.67 -2.79
N LYS A 88 -23.51 9.64 -1.95
CA LYS A 88 -22.54 8.55 -1.76
C LYS A 88 -22.92 7.23 -2.44
N GLN A 89 -23.82 7.24 -3.44
CA GLN A 89 -24.32 5.98 -4.00
C GLN A 89 -23.25 5.12 -4.65
N ALA A 90 -22.27 5.74 -5.32
CA ALA A 90 -21.15 5.01 -5.92
C ALA A 90 -20.27 4.34 -4.83
N GLU A 91 -19.95 5.07 -3.77
CA GLU A 91 -19.17 4.58 -2.61
C GLU A 91 -19.89 3.42 -1.93
N PHE A 92 -21.19 3.56 -1.64
CA PHE A 92 -21.97 2.51 -0.99
C PHE A 92 -22.16 1.28 -1.88
N ASN A 93 -22.37 1.45 -3.18
CA ASN A 93 -22.45 0.30 -4.10
C ASN A 93 -21.12 -0.47 -4.20
N GLN A 94 -19.98 0.20 -3.99
CA GLN A 94 -18.67 -0.46 -3.99
C GLN A 94 -18.50 -1.37 -2.76
N VAL A 95 -18.90 -0.90 -1.57
CA VAL A 95 -18.68 -1.63 -0.31
C VAL A 95 -19.87 -2.51 0.10
N LEU A 96 -21.06 -2.24 -0.43
CA LEU A 96 -22.29 -3.00 -0.21
C LEU A 96 -23.14 -3.03 -1.50
N PRO A 97 -22.78 -3.88 -2.48
CA PRO A 97 -23.57 -4.02 -3.70
C PRO A 97 -25.04 -4.37 -3.39
N GLY A 98 -25.97 -3.61 -3.97
CA GLY A 98 -27.41 -3.79 -3.74
C GLY A 98 -27.91 -3.26 -2.39
N TYR A 99 -27.20 -2.31 -1.78
CA TYR A 99 -27.72 -1.58 -0.61
C TYR A 99 -29.05 -0.86 -0.94
N THR A 100 -29.86 -0.62 0.08
CA THR A 100 -31.06 0.22 -0.02
C THR A 100 -30.91 1.48 0.83
N ASN A 101 -31.77 2.48 0.63
CA ASN A 101 -31.76 3.68 1.48
C ASN A 101 -31.99 3.37 2.97
N ASP A 102 -32.68 2.27 3.29
CA ASP A 102 -32.83 1.82 4.67
C ASP A 102 -31.50 1.41 5.31
N ASP A 103 -30.51 1.01 4.49
CA ASP A 103 -29.18 0.66 4.97
C ASP A 103 -28.34 1.88 5.33
N VAL A 104 -28.68 3.06 4.82
CA VAL A 104 -27.98 4.32 5.10
C VAL A 104 -28.52 4.93 6.38
N ILE A 105 -27.65 5.03 7.38
CA ILE A 105 -27.98 5.49 8.73
C ILE A 105 -27.28 6.79 9.13
N GLY A 106 -26.44 7.34 8.26
CA GLY A 106 -25.71 8.59 8.45
C GLY A 106 -24.40 8.42 9.21
N SER A 107 -23.45 9.32 8.97
CA SER A 107 -22.15 9.34 9.66
C SER A 107 -22.30 9.47 11.18
N PRO A 108 -21.69 8.58 12.00
CA PRO A 108 -21.74 8.67 13.46
C PRO A 108 -21.00 9.89 14.02
N PHE A 109 -20.21 10.59 13.18
CA PHE A 109 -19.41 11.76 13.54
C PHE A 109 -20.11 13.09 13.19
N ALA A 110 -21.19 13.06 12.41
CA ALA A 110 -22.08 14.20 12.20
C ALA A 110 -23.04 14.39 13.38
N ILE A 111 -22.47 14.68 14.55
CA ILE A 111 -23.19 14.75 15.83
C ILE A 111 -24.03 16.02 15.90
N GLN A 112 -25.34 15.85 16.10
CA GLN A 112 -26.26 16.95 16.38
C GLN A 112 -26.34 17.24 17.88
N ASN A 113 -26.22 16.21 18.73
CA ASN A 113 -26.20 16.35 20.18
C ASN A 113 -25.53 15.14 20.84
N TYR A 114 -24.85 15.37 21.97
CA TYR A 114 -24.23 14.32 22.79
C TYR A 114 -25.24 13.62 23.71
N THR A 115 -26.45 13.39 23.23
CA THR A 115 -27.47 12.56 23.86
C THR A 115 -27.58 11.25 23.08
N CYS A 116 -27.95 10.16 23.75
CA CYS A 116 -28.14 8.86 23.11
C CYS A 116 -29.15 8.96 21.96
N ASN A 117 -28.81 8.34 20.83
CA ASN A 117 -29.67 8.30 19.66
C ASN A 117 -30.97 7.57 19.99
N PRO A 118 -32.15 8.15 19.73
CA PRO A 118 -33.43 7.50 20.03
C PRO A 118 -33.63 6.15 19.35
N SER A 119 -32.96 5.87 18.23
CA SER A 119 -33.01 4.55 17.59
C SER A 119 -32.24 3.48 18.36
N ILE A 120 -31.39 3.88 19.31
CA ILE A 120 -30.59 3.01 20.17
C ILE A 120 -31.20 2.96 21.56
N GLY A 121 -31.52 4.12 22.15
CA GLY A 121 -32.13 4.24 23.47
C GLY A 121 -32.02 5.66 24.03
N SER A 122 -31.88 5.77 25.35
CA SER A 122 -31.71 7.02 26.09
C SER A 122 -30.38 7.04 26.87
N ASP A 123 -30.01 8.19 27.42
CA ASP A 123 -28.85 8.32 28.31
C ASP A 123 -28.97 7.41 29.55
N ALA A 124 -30.19 7.23 30.05
CA ALA A 124 -30.46 6.30 31.14
C ALA A 124 -30.15 4.85 30.74
N ASP A 125 -30.42 4.48 29.49
CA ASP A 125 -30.10 3.15 28.97
C ASP A 125 -28.60 2.95 28.79
N LEU A 126 -27.86 3.99 28.36
CA LEU A 126 -26.39 3.96 28.35
C LEU A 126 -25.81 3.83 29.76
N LEU A 127 -26.38 4.54 30.74
CA LEU A 127 -25.97 4.42 32.14
C LEU A 127 -26.26 3.02 32.71
N ASN A 128 -27.40 2.43 32.34
CA ASN A 128 -27.74 1.04 32.69
C ASN A 128 -26.76 0.05 32.04
N LEU A 129 -26.40 0.27 30.77
CA LEU A 129 -25.39 -0.53 30.08
C LEU A 129 -24.02 -0.43 30.76
N LYS A 130 -23.57 0.79 31.12
CA LYS A 130 -22.36 1.02 31.92
C LYS A 130 -22.42 0.25 33.25
N GLY A 131 -23.52 0.34 33.98
CA GLY A 131 -23.71 -0.40 35.23
C GLY A 131 -23.64 -1.92 35.04
N PHE A 132 -24.24 -2.44 33.97
CA PHE A 132 -24.18 -3.85 33.61
C PHE A 132 -22.75 -4.30 33.26
N LEU A 133 -22.05 -3.56 32.41
CA LEU A 133 -20.67 -3.86 32.04
C LEU A 133 -19.77 -3.87 33.28
N ASN A 134 -19.86 -2.83 34.12
CA ASN A 134 -19.05 -2.69 35.34
C ASN A 134 -19.29 -3.84 36.32
N LYS A 135 -20.54 -4.26 36.50
CA LYS A 135 -20.88 -5.43 37.34
C LYS A 135 -20.24 -6.73 36.83
N ASN A 136 -19.97 -6.82 35.54
CA ASN A 136 -19.37 -7.99 34.90
C ASN A 136 -17.89 -7.80 34.54
N GLY A 137 -17.22 -6.80 35.12
CA GLY A 137 -15.79 -6.57 34.95
C GLY A 137 -15.38 -6.08 33.56
N MET A 138 -16.29 -5.38 32.87
CA MET A 138 -16.03 -4.61 31.64
C MET A 138 -16.36 -3.15 31.89
N LYS A 139 -15.79 -2.24 31.10
CA LYS A 139 -16.03 -0.79 31.19
C LYS A 139 -16.63 -0.26 29.89
N LEU A 140 -17.43 0.80 29.97
CA LEU A 140 -17.99 1.44 28.78
C LEU A 140 -17.08 2.56 28.28
N MET A 141 -16.77 2.58 26.99
CA MET A 141 -16.11 3.70 26.31
C MET A 141 -17.01 4.29 25.23
N LEU A 142 -17.03 5.63 25.11
CA LEU A 142 -17.85 6.37 24.14
C LEU A 142 -17.02 7.44 23.42
N ASP A 143 -17.51 7.93 22.29
CA ASP A 143 -16.80 8.90 21.44
C ASP A 143 -17.02 10.36 21.85
N PHE A 144 -16.01 11.18 21.58
CA PHE A 144 -16.09 12.63 21.56
C PHE A 144 -15.43 13.16 20.29
N VAL A 145 -16.18 13.95 19.52
CA VAL A 145 -15.69 14.65 18.31
C VAL A 145 -15.42 16.12 18.66
N PRO A 146 -14.14 16.53 18.77
CA PRO A 146 -13.81 17.88 19.18
C PRO A 146 -13.96 18.88 18.03
N ASN A 147 -13.61 18.51 16.80
CA ASN A 147 -13.29 19.47 15.74
C ASN A 147 -14.49 20.06 15.01
N HIS A 148 -15.60 19.32 14.91
CA HIS A 148 -16.77 19.69 14.13
C HIS A 148 -18.07 19.17 14.75
N VAL A 149 -19.21 19.66 14.24
CA VAL A 149 -20.57 19.19 14.59
C VAL A 149 -21.42 19.06 13.32
N ALA A 150 -22.60 18.43 13.39
CA ALA A 150 -23.53 18.35 12.27
C ALA A 150 -23.93 19.72 11.71
N VAL A 151 -24.26 19.78 10.41
CA VAL A 151 -24.76 21.00 9.74
C VAL A 151 -26.04 21.56 10.36
N ASP A 152 -26.88 20.70 10.91
CA ASP A 152 -28.12 21.02 11.60
C ASP A 152 -27.98 20.92 13.13
N HIS A 153 -26.75 21.07 13.66
CA HIS A 153 -26.52 21.24 15.10
C HIS A 153 -27.17 22.54 15.61
N PRO A 154 -27.80 22.57 16.81
CA PRO A 154 -28.46 23.76 17.36
C PRO A 154 -27.58 25.03 17.40
N TRP A 155 -26.28 24.87 17.67
CA TRP A 155 -25.31 25.97 17.65
C TRP A 155 -25.22 26.70 16.31
N THR A 156 -25.55 26.06 15.19
CA THR A 156 -25.60 26.74 13.89
C THR A 156 -26.60 27.91 13.87
N CYS A 157 -27.56 27.90 14.80
CA CYS A 157 -28.59 28.92 14.93
C CYS A 157 -28.39 29.75 16.19
N SER A 158 -28.22 29.11 17.35
CA SER A 158 -28.16 29.80 18.65
C SER A 158 -26.80 30.42 18.96
N ASN A 159 -25.72 29.85 18.41
CA ASN A 159 -24.33 30.21 18.73
C ASN A 159 -23.44 30.17 17.47
N PRO A 160 -23.77 30.90 16.40
CA PRO A 160 -23.01 30.84 15.14
C PRO A 160 -21.56 31.34 15.29
N ASP A 161 -21.23 32.02 16.38
CA ASP A 161 -19.88 32.43 16.77
C ASP A 161 -19.00 31.28 17.30
N TYR A 162 -19.60 30.12 17.58
CA TYR A 162 -18.88 28.88 17.90
C TYR A 162 -18.30 28.22 16.64
N LEU A 163 -18.78 28.62 15.46
CA LEU A 163 -18.39 28.07 14.17
C LEU A 163 -17.35 28.95 13.49
N LEU A 164 -16.60 28.39 12.54
CA LEU A 164 -15.68 29.15 11.69
C LEU A 164 -16.45 29.75 10.50
N PRO A 165 -16.71 31.07 10.46
CA PRO A 165 -17.48 31.69 9.38
C PRO A 165 -16.66 31.81 8.10
N LEU A 166 -17.34 31.76 6.95
CA LEU A 166 -16.75 32.12 5.66
C LEU A 166 -17.00 33.61 5.39
N ASP A 167 -15.95 34.42 5.28
CA ASP A 167 -16.07 35.86 5.01
C ASP A 167 -16.25 36.12 3.50
N LYS A 168 -16.94 37.21 3.13
CA LYS A 168 -17.13 37.61 1.72
C LYS A 168 -15.81 37.91 1.01
N ALA A 169 -14.78 38.33 1.74
CA ALA A 169 -13.44 38.54 1.20
C ALA A 169 -12.76 37.23 0.76
N ASP A 170 -13.18 36.08 1.30
CA ASP A 170 -12.67 34.75 0.94
C ASP A 170 -13.35 34.18 -0.33
N LEU A 171 -14.32 34.90 -0.92
CA LEU A 171 -15.05 34.49 -2.14
C LEU A 171 -14.45 35.03 -3.45
N GLY A 172 -13.35 35.79 -3.39
CA GLY A 172 -12.66 36.31 -4.58
C GLY A 172 -11.79 35.25 -5.26
N SER A 173 -11.56 35.39 -6.58
CA SER A 173 -10.87 34.42 -7.47
C SER A 173 -9.39 34.10 -7.14
N ASN A 174 -8.85 34.63 -6.03
CA ASN A 174 -7.49 34.40 -5.53
C ASN A 174 -7.49 33.92 -4.07
N SER A 175 -8.61 33.40 -3.54
CA SER A 175 -8.70 33.09 -2.12
C SER A 175 -7.95 31.81 -1.75
N CYS A 176 -7.13 31.92 -0.70
CA CYS A 176 -6.46 30.82 -0.02
C CYS A 176 -7.46 29.92 0.74
N ALA A 177 -8.69 29.71 0.25
CA ALA A 177 -9.72 28.91 0.89
C ALA A 177 -9.44 27.42 0.66
N LYS A 178 -8.93 26.75 1.70
CA LYS A 178 -8.88 25.28 1.80
C LYS A 178 -10.24 24.83 2.32
N GLY A 179 -11.06 24.28 1.45
CA GLY A 179 -12.21 23.46 1.84
C GLY A 179 -13.59 23.93 1.41
N PRO A 180 -14.57 23.02 1.32
CA PRO A 180 -15.94 23.39 1.04
C PRO A 180 -16.55 24.23 2.16
N SER A 181 -17.66 24.88 1.84
CA SER A 181 -18.45 25.64 2.80
C SER A 181 -19.91 25.29 2.64
N VAL A 182 -20.66 25.45 3.72
CA VAL A 182 -22.07 25.10 3.80
C VAL A 182 -22.88 26.27 4.35
N VAL A 183 -24.12 26.39 3.90
CA VAL A 183 -25.13 27.24 4.54
C VAL A 183 -25.98 26.31 5.41
N PRO A 184 -25.83 26.34 6.75
CA PRO A 184 -26.71 25.59 7.64
C PRO A 184 -28.19 25.92 7.35
N PRO A 185 -29.12 24.96 7.46
CA PRO A 185 -30.54 25.19 7.16
C PRO A 185 -31.13 26.43 7.85
N CYS A 186 -30.76 26.70 9.11
CA CYS A 186 -31.25 27.88 9.84
C CYS A 186 -30.57 29.21 9.46
N GLN A 187 -29.51 29.16 8.67
CA GLN A 187 -28.82 30.33 8.10
C GLN A 187 -29.22 30.55 6.62
N SER A 188 -30.20 29.80 6.11
CA SER A 188 -30.70 29.94 4.73
C SER A 188 -31.24 31.33 4.42
N SER A 189 -31.93 31.97 5.36
CA SER A 189 -32.49 33.32 5.21
C SER A 189 -31.42 34.43 5.23
N THR A 190 -30.32 34.22 5.96
CA THR A 190 -29.20 35.16 6.05
C THR A 190 -28.15 34.90 4.96
N GLY A 191 -28.15 33.71 4.37
CA GLY A 191 -27.14 33.26 3.41
C GLY A 191 -25.75 33.08 4.03
N ARG A 192 -25.64 33.05 5.37
CA ARG A 192 -24.34 32.98 6.05
C ARG A 192 -23.71 31.60 5.87
N LYS A 193 -22.49 31.60 5.35
CA LYS A 193 -21.70 30.38 5.09
C LYS A 193 -20.68 30.13 6.20
N PHE A 194 -20.38 28.85 6.40
CA PHE A 194 -19.39 28.36 7.35
C PHE A 194 -18.53 27.30 6.69
N TYR A 195 -17.28 27.16 7.14
CA TYR A 195 -16.41 26.09 6.67
C TYR A 195 -16.92 24.73 7.14
N THR A 196 -16.81 23.72 6.29
CA THR A 196 -17.08 22.32 6.66
C THR A 196 -15.96 21.79 7.56
N GLY A 197 -16.25 20.79 8.40
CA GLY A 197 -15.23 20.21 9.28
C GLY A 197 -14.06 19.65 8.47
N GLY A 198 -12.83 19.84 8.90
CA GLY A 198 -11.64 19.37 8.16
C GLY A 198 -10.36 19.47 8.97
N ASP A 199 -9.23 19.20 8.33
CA ASP A 199 -7.91 19.35 8.94
C ASP A 199 -6.90 19.95 7.95
N TYR A 200 -5.61 19.83 8.24
CA TYR A 200 -4.56 20.38 7.37
C TYR A 200 -4.49 19.71 5.99
N TRP A 201 -4.78 18.40 5.90
CA TRP A 201 -4.63 17.57 4.71
C TRP A 201 -5.96 17.29 4.00
N ASN A 202 -7.07 17.29 4.73
CA ASN A 202 -8.41 17.05 4.23
C ASN A 202 -9.14 18.37 3.98
N SER A 203 -9.59 18.58 2.75
CA SER A 203 -10.38 19.75 2.37
C SER A 203 -11.69 19.88 3.14
N GLY A 204 -12.28 18.79 3.65
CA GLY A 204 -13.35 18.82 4.65
C GLY A 204 -14.60 17.98 4.34
N TRP A 205 -15.32 17.56 5.40
CA TRP A 205 -16.51 16.72 5.40
C TRP A 205 -17.80 17.55 5.29
N VAL A 206 -18.51 17.40 4.19
CA VAL A 206 -19.65 18.25 3.78
C VAL A 206 -20.93 18.10 4.60
N ASP A 207 -21.02 17.07 5.42
CA ASP A 207 -22.10 16.80 6.38
C ASP A 207 -21.88 17.45 7.76
N THR A 208 -20.79 18.19 7.92
CA THR A 208 -20.39 18.82 9.20
C THR A 208 -20.00 20.29 9.05
N VAL A 209 -19.91 21.02 10.17
CA VAL A 209 -19.46 22.41 10.26
C VAL A 209 -18.30 22.53 11.24
N GLN A 210 -17.26 23.25 10.82
CA GLN A 210 -16.02 23.43 11.58
C GLN A 210 -16.23 24.31 12.82
N LEU A 211 -15.74 23.83 13.97
CA LEU A 211 -15.77 24.57 15.22
C LEU A 211 -14.57 25.53 15.35
N ASN A 212 -14.78 26.65 16.04
CA ASN A 212 -13.79 27.70 16.27
C ASN A 212 -13.22 27.64 17.70
N TYR A 213 -12.15 26.87 17.91
CA TYR A 213 -11.54 26.68 19.24
C TYR A 213 -10.91 27.94 19.85
N TRP A 214 -10.81 29.03 19.10
CA TRP A 214 -10.36 30.32 19.64
C TRP A 214 -11.46 31.01 20.46
N ASN A 215 -12.72 30.58 20.33
CA ASN A 215 -13.82 31.07 21.13
C ASN A 215 -13.82 30.38 22.53
N PRO A 216 -13.62 31.13 23.64
CA PRO A 216 -13.61 30.55 24.98
C PRO A 216 -14.97 29.97 25.41
N HIS A 217 -16.08 30.49 24.88
CA HIS A 217 -17.41 29.96 25.17
C HIS A 217 -17.64 28.59 24.52
N LEU A 218 -17.11 28.38 23.31
CA LEU A 218 -17.08 27.04 22.71
C LEU A 218 -16.24 26.08 23.56
N ARG A 219 -15.02 26.48 23.98
CA ARG A 219 -14.17 25.62 24.82
C ARG A 219 -14.87 25.18 26.11
N ARG A 220 -15.63 26.10 26.75
CA ARG A 220 -16.49 25.76 27.90
C ARG A 220 -17.57 24.75 27.51
N ALA A 221 -18.31 25.00 26.43
CA ALA A 221 -19.39 24.13 25.97
C ALA A 221 -18.89 22.71 25.63
N GLN A 222 -17.75 22.59 24.97
CA GLN A 222 -17.12 21.30 24.69
C GLN A 222 -16.58 20.60 25.93
N THR A 223 -16.11 21.35 26.94
CA THR A 223 -15.76 20.79 28.25
C THR A 223 -17.01 20.25 28.97
N ASP A 224 -18.16 20.91 28.82
CA ASP A 224 -19.43 20.43 29.39
C ASP A 224 -19.93 19.17 28.68
N ASN A 225 -19.79 19.09 27.35
CA ASN A 225 -20.04 17.85 26.59
C ASN A 225 -19.16 16.70 27.09
N LEU A 226 -17.85 16.93 27.26
CA LEU A 226 -16.93 15.92 27.81
C LEU A 226 -17.33 15.45 29.21
N LYS A 227 -17.76 16.36 30.11
CA LYS A 227 -18.28 15.98 31.44
C LYS A 227 -19.56 15.17 31.35
N HIS A 228 -20.45 15.52 30.43
CA HIS A 228 -21.67 14.77 30.20
C HIS A 228 -21.34 13.34 29.72
N ILE A 229 -20.45 13.18 28.74
CA ILE A 229 -20.01 11.86 28.26
C ILE A 229 -19.35 11.07 29.39
N ALA A 230 -18.46 11.69 30.18
CA ALA A 230 -17.81 11.05 31.32
C ALA A 230 -18.80 10.60 32.41
N SER A 231 -19.95 11.25 32.52
CA SER A 231 -21.02 10.79 33.41
C SER A 231 -21.63 9.46 32.94
N LEU A 232 -21.69 9.25 31.62
CA LEU A 232 -22.29 8.09 30.97
C LEU A 232 -21.31 6.95 30.68
N SER A 233 -19.99 7.21 30.70
CA SER A 233 -18.96 6.22 30.35
C SER A 233 -17.86 6.08 31.42
N ASP A 234 -17.02 5.07 31.28
CA ASP A 234 -15.78 4.87 32.05
C ASP A 234 -14.53 5.27 31.25
N GLY A 235 -14.69 5.52 29.94
CA GLY A 235 -13.66 6.00 29.04
C GLY A 235 -14.23 6.83 27.90
N ILE A 236 -13.39 7.70 27.33
CA ILE A 236 -13.72 8.58 26.21
C ILE A 236 -12.64 8.45 25.15
N ARG A 237 -13.03 8.06 23.93
CA ARG A 237 -12.20 8.16 22.73
C ARG A 237 -12.43 9.54 22.11
N CYS A 238 -11.39 10.36 22.09
CA CYS A 238 -11.41 11.67 21.47
C CYS A 238 -10.94 11.54 20.03
N ASP A 239 -11.87 11.67 19.09
CA ASP A 239 -11.65 11.69 17.65
C ASP A 239 -10.75 12.87 17.26
N MET A 240 -9.83 12.66 16.32
CA MET A 240 -8.97 13.70 15.75
C MET A 240 -8.42 14.69 16.80
N ALA A 241 -7.94 14.19 17.95
CA ALA A 241 -7.68 15.02 19.12
C ALA A 241 -6.61 16.10 18.87
N MET A 242 -5.66 15.83 17.98
CA MET A 242 -4.61 16.76 17.54
C MET A 242 -5.16 17.98 16.78
N SER A 243 -6.27 17.84 16.05
CA SER A 243 -6.81 18.90 15.16
C SER A 243 -7.19 20.20 15.88
N VAL A 244 -7.42 20.13 17.19
CA VAL A 244 -7.77 21.28 18.04
C VAL A 244 -6.61 21.76 18.90
N LEU A 245 -5.42 21.19 18.75
CA LEU A 245 -4.19 21.75 19.30
C LEU A 245 -3.98 23.13 18.69
N ASN A 246 -3.53 24.08 19.50
CA ASN A 246 -3.51 25.46 19.07
C ASN A 246 -2.70 25.66 17.79
N ARG A 247 -1.51 25.04 17.71
CA ARG A 247 -0.65 25.16 16.54
C ARG A 247 -1.25 24.51 15.30
N GLU A 248 -1.86 23.34 15.43
CA GLU A 248 -2.47 22.63 14.28
C GLU A 248 -3.70 23.37 13.78
N PHE A 249 -4.56 23.81 14.69
CA PHE A 249 -5.70 24.66 14.37
C PHE A 249 -5.25 25.94 13.65
N GLN A 250 -4.17 26.57 14.12
CA GLN A 250 -3.59 27.73 13.46
C GLN A 250 -3.08 27.40 12.05
N LEU A 251 -2.37 26.29 11.84
CA LEU A 251 -1.87 25.90 10.52
C LEU A 251 -2.99 25.52 9.54
N ALA A 252 -4.05 24.89 10.04
CA ALA A 252 -5.20 24.52 9.23
C ALA A 252 -6.04 25.75 8.83
N TRP A 253 -6.17 26.74 9.73
CA TRP A 253 -7.19 27.78 9.61
C TRP A 253 -6.66 29.24 9.59
N SER A 254 -5.35 29.48 9.70
CA SER A 254 -4.73 30.82 9.59
C SER A 254 -3.78 30.93 8.37
N ARG A 255 -3.45 32.17 7.96
CA ARG A 255 -2.86 32.55 6.64
C ARG A 255 -1.48 31.97 6.29
N ASP A 256 -0.82 31.25 7.19
CA ASP A 256 0.56 30.84 7.02
C ASP A 256 0.68 29.33 6.78
N ASP A 257 1.16 28.96 5.59
CA ASP A 257 1.67 27.62 5.35
C ASP A 257 3.16 27.53 5.75
N LEU A 258 3.64 26.31 6.00
CA LEU A 258 5.02 26.05 6.40
C LEU A 258 6.04 26.28 5.26
N ASN A 259 5.59 26.71 4.07
CA ASN A 259 6.41 26.93 2.88
C ASN A 259 6.80 28.41 2.68
N GLY A 260 6.43 29.29 3.61
CA GLY A 260 6.74 30.71 3.52
C GLY A 260 5.93 31.43 2.45
N HIS A 261 4.81 30.86 1.98
CA HIS A 261 3.89 31.56 1.10
C HIS A 261 3.00 32.47 1.94
N THR A 262 3.38 33.74 2.05
CA THR A 262 2.46 34.77 2.53
C THR A 262 1.37 34.98 1.48
N CYS A 263 0.14 34.53 1.75
CA CYS A 263 -1.05 34.94 0.99
C CYS A 263 -1.10 36.47 0.99
N THR A 264 -0.80 37.15 -0.11
CA THR A 264 -0.45 38.60 -0.15
C THR A 264 -1.64 39.55 -0.35
N THR A 265 -2.88 39.09 -0.19
CA THR A 265 -4.07 39.98 -0.24
C THR A 265 -4.49 40.36 1.18
N GLY A 266 -4.55 41.66 1.46
CA GLY A 266 -4.76 42.26 2.79
C GLY A 266 -6.14 42.06 3.44
N SER A 267 -6.73 40.87 3.39
CA SER A 267 -7.88 40.47 4.20
C SER A 267 -7.42 39.68 5.45
N GLN A 268 -8.19 39.85 6.53
CA GLN A 268 -7.99 39.21 7.82
C GLN A 268 -8.06 37.68 7.65
N GLY A 269 -7.28 36.89 8.39
CA GLY A 269 -7.29 35.41 8.27
C GLY A 269 -8.68 34.80 8.51
N ARG A 270 -8.86 33.49 8.18
CA ARG A 270 -10.16 32.80 8.33
C ARG A 270 -10.63 32.73 9.80
N ILE A 271 -9.68 32.79 10.74
CA ILE A 271 -9.96 33.04 12.14
C ILE A 271 -10.40 34.50 12.30
N PRO A 272 -11.60 34.80 12.86
CA PRO A 272 -12.06 36.17 13.01
C PRO A 272 -10.99 37.05 13.67
N SER A 273 -10.78 38.27 13.16
CA SER A 273 -9.67 39.15 13.56
C SER A 273 -9.63 39.49 15.05
N VAL A 274 -10.78 39.48 15.72
CA VAL A 274 -10.89 39.60 17.18
C VAL A 274 -10.11 38.52 17.92
N TYR A 275 -9.97 37.33 17.32
CA TYR A 275 -9.25 36.19 17.88
C TYR A 275 -7.86 36.01 17.27
N ALA A 276 -7.64 36.39 16.00
CA ALA A 276 -6.35 36.24 15.33
C ALA A 276 -5.19 36.97 16.04
N ASN A 277 -5.49 38.08 16.72
CA ASN A 277 -4.52 38.87 17.47
C ASN A 277 -4.35 38.42 18.94
N ASN A 278 -5.12 37.44 19.40
CA ASN A 278 -5.12 36.98 20.78
C ASN A 278 -5.44 35.47 20.84
N PRO A 279 -4.54 34.60 20.33
CA PRO A 279 -4.75 33.16 20.39
C PRO A 279 -4.86 32.68 21.85
N PRO A 280 -5.56 31.55 22.10
CA PRO A 280 -5.64 30.98 23.44
C PRO A 280 -4.25 30.73 24.05
N LYS A 281 -4.08 31.13 25.31
CA LYS A 281 -2.80 30.98 26.03
C LYS A 281 -2.53 29.55 26.51
N THR A 282 -3.57 28.73 26.59
CA THR A 282 -3.53 27.34 27.05
C THR A 282 -4.16 26.44 26.00
N GLU A 283 -3.64 25.21 25.88
CA GLU A 283 -4.27 24.16 25.09
C GLU A 283 -5.64 23.79 25.67
N PHE A 284 -6.61 23.52 24.78
CA PHE A 284 -7.95 23.07 25.17
C PHE A 284 -7.90 21.85 26.10
N TRP A 285 -7.11 20.86 25.71
CA TRP A 285 -7.04 19.58 26.41
C TRP A 285 -6.54 19.70 27.85
N VAL A 286 -5.61 20.62 28.15
CA VAL A 286 -5.09 20.81 29.52
C VAL A 286 -6.23 21.22 30.47
N ASP A 287 -7.03 22.20 30.06
CA ASP A 287 -8.10 22.71 30.89
C ASP A 287 -9.27 21.72 30.96
N ALA A 288 -9.66 21.15 29.81
CA ALA A 288 -10.79 20.25 29.70
C ALA A 288 -10.56 18.93 30.45
N ILE A 289 -9.41 18.28 30.24
CA ILE A 289 -9.08 17.01 30.91
C ILE A 289 -8.97 17.22 32.42
N ARG A 290 -8.33 18.29 32.89
CA ARG A 290 -8.24 18.61 34.31
C ARG A 290 -9.63 18.72 34.94
N GLU A 291 -10.55 19.43 34.31
CA GLU A 291 -11.92 19.58 34.81
C GLU A 291 -12.73 18.28 34.79
N VAL A 292 -12.59 17.50 33.71
CA VAL A 292 -13.25 16.19 33.57
C VAL A 292 -12.73 15.23 34.63
N LYS A 293 -11.41 15.11 34.81
CA LYS A 293 -10.78 14.28 35.83
C LYS A 293 -11.07 14.76 37.26
N ALA A 294 -11.30 16.06 37.48
CA ALA A 294 -11.73 16.56 38.78
C ALA A 294 -13.14 16.07 39.15
N ALA A 295 -14.05 15.97 38.16
CA ALA A 295 -15.41 15.47 38.36
C ALA A 295 -15.49 13.94 38.32
N TYR A 296 -14.68 13.30 37.47
CA TYR A 296 -14.68 11.86 37.19
C TYR A 296 -13.23 11.32 37.18
N PRO A 297 -12.58 11.15 38.35
CA PRO A 297 -11.15 10.83 38.42
C PRO A 297 -10.72 9.53 37.73
N SER A 298 -11.64 8.57 37.62
CA SER A 298 -11.39 7.25 37.05
C SER A 298 -11.66 7.15 35.55
N VAL A 299 -12.20 8.21 34.90
CA VAL A 299 -12.50 8.15 33.47
C VAL A 299 -11.20 8.08 32.67
N LEU A 300 -11.13 7.17 31.69
CA LEU A 300 -9.98 7.05 30.80
C LEU A 300 -10.14 8.01 29.61
N MET A 301 -9.11 8.80 29.31
CA MET A 301 -9.05 9.69 28.15
C MET A 301 -8.09 9.10 27.10
N MET A 302 -8.63 8.72 25.95
CA MET A 302 -7.89 8.16 24.82
C MET A 302 -7.94 9.13 23.64
N ALA A 303 -6.78 9.48 23.06
CA ALA A 303 -6.70 10.38 21.92
C ALA A 303 -6.35 9.63 20.63
N GLU A 304 -7.18 9.81 19.61
CA GLU A 304 -6.77 9.57 18.23
C GLU A 304 -5.80 10.67 17.76
N ASN A 305 -4.76 10.25 17.05
CA ASN A 305 -3.78 11.13 16.42
C ASN A 305 -3.17 10.43 15.18
N TYR A 306 -2.56 11.20 14.27
CA TYR A 306 -1.98 10.70 13.02
C TYR A 306 -0.46 10.97 12.87
N ASN A 307 0.16 11.66 13.85
CA ASN A 307 1.56 12.09 13.84
C ASN A 307 1.94 12.80 12.52
N TYR A 308 1.33 13.95 12.25
CA TYR A 308 1.58 14.80 11.08
C TYR A 308 2.99 15.41 11.05
N GLY A 309 3.69 15.42 12.19
CA GLY A 309 5.10 15.77 12.27
C GLY A 309 5.34 17.28 12.27
N PHE A 310 4.35 18.07 12.70
CA PHE A 310 4.48 19.52 12.71
C PHE A 310 5.41 20.01 13.83
N THR A 311 5.58 19.25 14.91
CA THR A 311 6.38 19.64 16.07
C THR A 311 7.62 18.75 16.25
N SER A 312 8.62 19.25 16.98
CA SER A 312 9.82 18.47 17.32
C SER A 312 9.53 17.30 18.25
N THR A 313 8.40 17.34 18.95
CA THR A 313 7.89 16.24 19.78
C THR A 313 6.81 15.51 18.98
N PRO A 314 6.84 14.17 18.92
CA PRO A 314 5.75 13.38 18.37
C PRO A 314 4.38 13.79 18.98
N GLU A 315 3.33 13.88 18.17
CA GLU A 315 2.04 14.45 18.58
C GLU A 315 1.34 13.59 19.62
N ASP A 316 1.46 12.27 19.51
CA ASP A 316 1.06 11.30 20.55
C ASP A 316 1.70 11.62 21.92
N GLN A 317 3.01 11.81 21.98
CA GLN A 317 3.71 12.19 23.21
C GLN A 317 3.31 13.57 23.71
N TYR A 318 3.07 14.51 22.80
CA TYR A 318 2.60 15.84 23.16
C TYR A 318 1.20 15.77 23.77
N LEU A 319 0.25 15.07 23.17
CA LEU A 319 -1.10 14.86 23.69
C LEU A 319 -1.08 14.16 25.07
N GLN A 320 -0.22 13.15 25.26
CA GLN A 320 -0.01 12.53 26.57
C GLN A 320 0.47 13.54 27.62
N SER A 321 1.32 14.50 27.24
CA SER A 321 1.78 15.57 28.13
C SER A 321 0.68 16.56 28.53
N LEU A 322 -0.39 16.65 27.72
CA LEU A 322 -1.57 17.50 28.01
C LEU A 322 -2.59 16.82 28.95
N GLY A 323 -2.38 15.54 29.29
CA GLY A 323 -3.18 14.81 30.27
C GLY A 323 -3.95 13.60 29.72
N PHE A 324 -3.80 13.25 28.44
CA PHE A 324 -4.35 12.00 27.91
C PHE A 324 -3.71 10.78 28.59
N ASP A 325 -4.53 9.77 28.89
CA ASP A 325 -4.05 8.52 29.47
C ASP A 325 -3.47 7.62 28.37
N LEU A 326 -4.09 7.62 27.19
CA LEU A 326 -3.73 6.79 26.05
C LEU A 326 -3.75 7.57 24.73
N THR A 327 -2.89 7.20 23.78
CA THR A 327 -2.86 7.75 22.41
C THR A 327 -2.66 6.66 21.37
N TYR A 328 -3.26 6.80 20.18
CA TYR A 328 -3.04 5.88 19.07
C TYR A 328 -1.55 5.76 18.69
N ASP A 329 -1.10 4.53 18.43
CA ASP A 329 0.22 4.20 17.89
C ASP A 329 0.14 3.99 16.38
N MET A 330 0.00 5.10 15.65
CA MET A 330 -0.06 5.07 14.18
C MET A 330 1.28 4.66 13.56
N ASP A 331 2.40 4.90 14.24
CA ASP A 331 3.72 4.56 13.71
C ASP A 331 3.91 3.05 13.67
N ALA A 332 3.51 2.32 14.73
CA ALA A 332 3.52 0.86 14.73
C ALA A 332 2.65 0.29 13.59
N LEU A 333 1.43 0.80 13.42
CA LEU A 333 0.53 0.40 12.34
C LEU A 333 1.19 0.62 10.96
N LYS A 334 1.66 1.83 10.67
CA LYS A 334 2.31 2.18 9.39
C LYS A 334 3.53 1.29 9.10
N LYS A 335 4.32 0.90 10.11
CA LYS A 335 5.45 -0.03 9.93
C LYS A 335 5.00 -1.46 9.68
N LEU A 336 3.88 -1.89 10.27
CA LEU A 336 3.33 -3.22 10.07
C LEU A 336 2.62 -3.39 8.73
N GLU A 337 1.94 -2.36 8.23
CA GLU A 337 1.36 -2.36 6.87
C GLU A 337 2.42 -2.59 5.79
N GLN A 338 3.67 -2.18 6.06
CA GLN A 338 4.81 -2.42 5.19
C GLN A 338 5.34 -3.86 5.28
N MET A 339 4.77 -4.72 6.13
CA MET A 339 5.04 -6.16 6.16
C MET A 339 4.05 -6.92 5.27
N PRO A 340 4.47 -7.94 4.51
CA PRO A 340 5.80 -8.58 4.41
C PRO A 340 6.72 -8.02 3.31
N ILE A 341 6.64 -6.73 2.98
CA ILE A 341 6.94 -6.19 1.65
C ILE A 341 8.33 -5.56 1.48
N GLY A 342 9.02 -5.27 2.58
CA GLY A 342 10.33 -4.62 2.54
C GLY A 342 11.05 -4.69 3.87
N SER A 343 11.73 -3.59 4.24
CA SER A 343 12.41 -3.43 5.54
C SER A 343 11.45 -3.37 6.73
N GLY A 344 10.13 -3.46 6.53
CA GLY A 344 9.09 -3.28 7.55
C GLY A 344 9.34 -4.04 8.85
N LYS A 345 9.84 -5.28 8.80
CA LYS A 345 10.33 -5.99 10.02
C LYS A 345 11.40 -5.18 10.74
N ASN A 346 12.48 -4.84 10.06
CA ASN A 346 13.59 -4.12 10.67
C ASN A 346 13.17 -2.74 11.13
N ASP A 347 12.29 -2.07 10.40
CA ASP A 347 11.79 -0.74 10.76
C ASP A 347 10.84 -0.79 11.97
N PHE A 348 9.95 -1.77 12.05
CA PHE A 348 9.15 -2.05 13.24
C PHE A 348 10.04 -2.41 14.43
N MET A 349 11.05 -3.26 14.22
CA MET A 349 12.01 -3.62 15.26
C MET A 349 12.83 -2.43 15.74
N ASN A 350 13.25 -1.57 14.82
CA ASN A 350 13.99 -0.36 15.12
C ASN A 350 13.10 0.65 15.85
N LEU A 351 11.85 0.80 15.41
CA LEU A 351 10.84 1.60 16.10
C LEU A 351 10.69 1.11 17.55
N VAL A 352 10.40 -0.18 17.74
CA VAL A 352 10.21 -0.80 19.06
C VAL A 352 11.46 -0.70 19.95
N ARG A 353 12.66 -0.77 19.37
CA ARG A 353 13.92 -0.58 20.12
C ARG A 353 14.22 0.88 20.44
N SER A 354 13.80 1.81 19.59
CA SER A 354 14.08 3.25 19.71
C SER A 354 13.09 3.97 20.62
N HIS A 355 11.90 3.39 20.82
CA HIS A 355 10.84 4.00 21.61
C HIS A 355 11.15 3.94 23.12
N GLY A 356 10.98 5.07 23.81
CA GLY A 356 11.33 5.21 25.23
C GLY A 356 10.36 4.51 26.20
N SER A 357 9.06 4.48 25.88
CA SER A 357 8.02 3.72 26.59
C SER A 357 6.75 3.62 25.74
N TYR A 358 6.10 2.47 25.76
CA TYR A 358 4.81 2.20 25.08
C TYR A 358 3.62 2.17 26.04
N ASP A 359 3.81 2.50 27.32
CA ASP A 359 2.80 2.24 28.37
C ASP A 359 1.49 3.02 28.17
N LYS A 360 1.54 4.10 27.38
CA LYS A 360 0.40 4.95 27.01
C LYS A 360 -0.05 4.80 25.56
N SER A 361 0.52 3.86 24.82
CA SER A 361 0.21 3.64 23.41
C SER A 361 -1.00 2.73 23.24
N VAL A 362 -1.83 3.01 22.24
CA VAL A 362 -2.95 2.16 21.80
C VAL A 362 -2.54 1.49 20.51
N HIS A 363 -2.44 0.17 20.59
CA HIS A 363 -1.91 -0.70 19.55
C HIS A 363 -3.04 -1.40 18.82
N PHE A 364 -3.07 -1.30 17.49
CA PHE A 364 -4.09 -1.90 16.64
C PHE A 364 -3.53 -2.21 15.24
N VAL A 365 -4.28 -3.00 14.48
CA VAL A 365 -3.99 -3.33 13.08
C VAL A 365 -5.08 -2.88 12.10
N GLU A 366 -6.22 -2.46 12.62
CA GLU A 366 -7.33 -1.83 11.91
C GLU A 366 -8.27 -1.18 12.95
N ASN A 367 -8.95 -0.11 12.57
CA ASN A 367 -10.10 0.50 13.25
C ASN A 367 -11.26 0.76 12.25
N HIS A 368 -12.22 1.61 12.59
CA HIS A 368 -13.35 1.95 11.71
C HIS A 368 -12.99 2.81 10.47
N ASP A 369 -11.90 3.56 10.50
CA ASP A 369 -11.46 4.40 9.40
C ASP A 369 -10.63 3.61 8.38
N ASP A 370 -9.90 2.60 8.87
CA ASP A 370 -8.98 1.79 8.09
C ASP A 370 -9.69 0.82 7.12
N ASN A 371 -8.90 0.33 6.17
CA ASN A 371 -9.24 -0.89 5.45
C ASN A 371 -9.25 -2.11 6.39
N ARG A 372 -9.84 -3.22 5.96
CA ARG A 372 -9.78 -4.44 6.78
C ARG A 372 -8.39 -5.08 6.72
N ALA A 373 -7.83 -5.41 7.88
CA ALA A 373 -6.61 -6.18 8.08
C ALA A 373 -6.66 -7.51 7.31
N ALA A 374 -7.78 -8.23 7.42
CA ALA A 374 -8.02 -9.47 6.67
C ALA A 374 -8.47 -9.25 5.21
N GLY A 375 -8.71 -7.99 4.82
CA GLY A 375 -9.22 -7.56 3.51
C GLY A 375 -8.11 -7.02 2.61
N SER A 376 -8.08 -5.72 2.32
CA SER A 376 -7.07 -5.15 1.41
C SER A 376 -5.71 -4.90 2.05
N MET A 377 -5.61 -4.87 3.39
CA MET A 377 -4.34 -4.74 4.10
C MET A 377 -3.59 -6.08 4.15
N PHE A 378 -2.30 -6.04 4.49
CA PHE A 378 -1.43 -7.22 4.66
C PHE A 378 -1.51 -8.22 3.48
N ASN A 379 -1.58 -7.72 2.24
CA ASN A 379 -1.70 -8.50 0.99
C ASN A 379 -2.92 -9.43 0.92
N SER A 380 -4.03 -9.08 1.57
CA SER A 380 -5.24 -9.90 1.59
C SER A 380 -5.06 -11.29 2.17
N LYS A 381 -4.13 -11.41 3.13
CA LYS A 381 -3.86 -12.66 3.85
C LYS A 381 -4.30 -12.51 5.29
N SER A 382 -5.40 -13.18 5.64
CA SER A 382 -5.88 -13.24 7.03
C SER A 382 -4.83 -13.80 8.00
N ALA A 383 -3.91 -14.67 7.54
CA ALA A 383 -2.79 -15.13 8.33
C ALA A 383 -1.78 -14.01 8.66
N ALA A 384 -1.47 -13.16 7.68
CA ALA A 384 -0.59 -11.99 7.89
C ALA A 384 -1.22 -10.98 8.84
N ALA A 385 -2.53 -10.73 8.73
CA ALA A 385 -3.29 -9.91 9.67
C ALA A 385 -3.19 -10.44 11.11
N ARG A 386 -3.30 -11.76 11.31
CA ARG A 386 -3.11 -12.40 12.62
C ARG A 386 -1.68 -12.23 13.14
N ALA A 387 -0.66 -12.45 12.31
CA ALA A 387 0.73 -12.22 12.71
C ALA A 387 0.98 -10.76 13.14
N ALA A 388 0.43 -9.79 12.40
CA ALA A 388 0.51 -8.37 12.75
C ALA A 388 -0.23 -8.07 14.06
N ALA A 389 -1.45 -8.60 14.23
CA ALA A 389 -2.23 -8.46 15.46
C ALA A 389 -1.46 -9.01 16.66
N ALA A 390 -0.81 -10.16 16.52
CA ALA A 390 0.04 -10.73 17.56
C ALA A 390 1.25 -9.84 17.90
N ALA A 391 1.91 -9.23 16.91
CA ALA A 391 3.05 -8.37 17.18
C ALA A 391 2.69 -7.13 18.01
N VAL A 392 1.56 -6.48 17.71
CA VAL A 392 1.13 -5.28 18.46
C VAL A 392 0.43 -5.63 19.78
N ALA A 393 -0.25 -6.78 19.83
CA ALA A 393 -0.95 -7.29 21.01
C ALA A 393 -0.04 -7.51 22.22
N ILE A 394 1.28 -7.61 22.02
CA ILE A 394 2.23 -8.00 23.07
C ILE A 394 3.20 -6.86 23.46
N LEU A 395 3.15 -5.72 22.76
CA LEU A 395 3.83 -4.50 23.23
C LEU A 395 3.21 -4.03 24.56
N PRO A 396 3.90 -3.24 25.40
CA PRO A 396 3.24 -2.51 26.48
C PRO A 396 2.17 -1.54 25.94
N GLY A 397 1.19 -1.17 26.76
CA GLY A 397 0.09 -0.28 26.38
C GLY A 397 -1.20 -1.01 25.96
N ALA A 398 -2.23 -0.23 25.68
CA ALA A 398 -3.58 -0.72 25.37
C ALA A 398 -3.66 -1.41 24.01
N LYS A 399 -4.56 -2.38 23.86
CA LYS A 399 -4.83 -3.11 22.59
C LYS A 399 -6.23 -2.81 22.11
N LEU A 400 -6.37 -2.39 20.86
CA LEU A 400 -7.66 -2.08 20.25
C LEU A 400 -7.96 -3.10 19.14
N PHE A 401 -9.13 -3.73 19.26
CA PHE A 401 -9.67 -4.65 18.26
C PHE A 401 -11.01 -4.14 17.74
N PHE A 402 -11.19 -4.21 16.43
CA PHE A 402 -12.36 -3.65 15.76
C PHE A 402 -13.45 -4.70 15.49
N HIS A 403 -14.70 -4.24 15.39
CA HIS A 403 -15.87 -5.05 15.08
C HIS A 403 -15.65 -5.92 13.83
N GLY A 404 -15.86 -7.24 13.96
CA GLY A 404 -15.66 -8.22 12.89
C GLY A 404 -14.20 -8.69 12.70
N GLN A 405 -13.24 -8.14 13.45
CA GLN A 405 -11.82 -8.52 13.33
C GLN A 405 -11.59 -9.96 13.79
N PHE A 406 -12.26 -10.37 14.87
CA PHE A 406 -12.17 -11.73 15.42
C PHE A 406 -12.72 -12.79 14.47
N ASP A 407 -13.51 -12.38 13.48
CA ASP A 407 -14.05 -13.25 12.44
C ASP A 407 -13.15 -13.31 11.20
N CYS A 408 -12.08 -12.50 11.16
CA CYS A 408 -11.28 -12.23 9.97
C CYS A 408 -12.14 -11.72 8.80
N ASN A 409 -13.13 -10.86 9.08
CA ASN A 409 -14.00 -10.30 8.05
C ASN A 409 -13.19 -9.39 7.09
N PRO A 410 -13.11 -9.70 5.78
CA PRO A 410 -12.35 -8.90 4.82
C PRO A 410 -13.11 -7.69 4.32
N ASN A 411 -14.42 -7.59 4.59
CA ASN A 411 -15.28 -6.58 4.00
C ASN A 411 -15.30 -5.31 4.86
N ARG A 412 -14.97 -4.18 4.25
CA ARG A 412 -15.05 -2.87 4.92
C ARG A 412 -16.51 -2.53 5.22
N LEU A 413 -16.76 -1.97 6.40
CA LEU A 413 -18.03 -1.40 6.80
C LEU A 413 -17.93 0.12 6.73
N ALA A 414 -18.59 0.76 5.76
CA ALA A 414 -18.69 2.21 5.76
C ALA A 414 -19.50 2.67 6.98
N VAL A 415 -18.98 3.67 7.71
CA VAL A 415 -19.56 4.13 8.98
C VAL A 415 -20.99 4.67 8.83
N GLN A 416 -21.38 5.09 7.63
CA GLN A 416 -22.73 5.54 7.28
C GLN A 416 -23.73 4.41 7.07
N LEU A 417 -23.28 3.14 6.98
CA LEU A 417 -24.12 1.99 6.70
C LEU A 417 -24.40 1.15 7.95
N ARG A 418 -25.63 0.64 8.08
CA ARG A 418 -26.02 -0.24 9.20
C ARG A 418 -25.56 -1.69 9.05
N ARG A 419 -24.98 -2.06 7.91
CA ARG A 419 -24.49 -3.42 7.63
C ARG A 419 -23.41 -3.38 6.58
N GLY A 420 -22.53 -4.38 6.60
CA GLY A 420 -21.60 -4.67 5.52
C GLY A 420 -22.12 -5.82 4.63
N VAL A 421 -21.28 -6.25 3.70
CA VAL A 421 -21.51 -7.49 2.95
C VAL A 421 -21.51 -8.66 3.92
N SER A 422 -22.53 -9.51 3.82
CA SER A 422 -22.64 -10.71 4.66
C SER A 422 -21.39 -11.57 4.52
N PHE A 423 -20.83 -11.96 5.65
CA PHE A 423 -19.61 -12.73 5.72
C PHE A 423 -19.82 -13.91 6.67
N LYS A 424 -19.29 -15.07 6.30
CA LYS A 424 -19.30 -16.25 7.17
C LYS A 424 -18.07 -16.22 8.06
N PRO A 425 -18.20 -16.10 9.39
CA PRO A 425 -17.06 -16.04 10.29
C PRO A 425 -16.10 -17.22 10.14
N ASP A 426 -14.79 -16.93 10.18
CA ASP A 426 -13.74 -17.96 10.21
C ASP A 426 -13.59 -18.51 11.64
N THR A 427 -13.97 -19.77 11.84
CA THR A 427 -13.93 -20.44 13.15
C THR A 427 -12.51 -20.63 13.67
N TYR A 428 -11.53 -20.82 12.79
CA TYR A 428 -10.12 -20.87 13.18
C TYR A 428 -9.66 -19.49 13.65
N CYS A 429 -10.01 -18.43 12.92
CA CYS A 429 -9.68 -17.06 13.32
C CYS A 429 -10.27 -16.70 14.69
N GLN A 430 -11.55 -17.03 14.92
CA GLN A 430 -12.20 -16.83 16.20
C GLN A 430 -11.53 -17.58 17.36
N GLN A 431 -11.11 -18.84 17.13
CA GLN A 431 -10.39 -19.63 18.13
C GLN A 431 -9.01 -19.04 18.39
N TRP A 432 -8.30 -18.64 17.35
CA TRP A 432 -6.95 -18.07 17.45
C TRP A 432 -6.96 -16.74 18.21
N PHE A 433 -7.89 -15.83 17.92
CA PHE A 433 -8.04 -14.60 18.69
C PHE A 433 -8.45 -14.89 20.14
N GLY A 434 -9.37 -15.83 20.36
CA GLY A 434 -9.71 -16.28 21.72
C GLY A 434 -8.49 -16.76 22.51
N ASP A 435 -7.64 -17.59 21.90
CA ASP A 435 -6.39 -18.05 22.48
C ASP A 435 -5.40 -16.89 22.73
N LEU A 436 -5.21 -15.98 21.77
CA LEU A 436 -4.34 -14.82 21.90
C LEU A 436 -4.79 -13.93 23.07
N LEU A 437 -6.06 -13.52 23.09
CA LEU A 437 -6.61 -12.66 24.14
C LEU A 437 -6.57 -13.34 25.52
N ALA A 438 -6.81 -14.65 25.60
CA ALA A 438 -6.60 -15.39 26.84
C ALA A 438 -5.15 -15.24 27.35
N THR A 439 -4.15 -15.29 26.45
CA THR A 439 -2.77 -15.04 26.87
C THR A 439 -2.57 -13.62 27.40
N LEU A 440 -3.17 -12.59 26.80
CA LEU A 440 -3.04 -11.20 27.26
C LEU A 440 -3.65 -11.00 28.66
N THR A 441 -4.57 -11.87 29.06
CA THR A 441 -5.22 -11.79 30.37
C THR A 441 -4.42 -12.43 31.51
N ASP A 442 -3.36 -13.17 31.20
CA ASP A 442 -2.51 -13.80 32.22
C ASP A 442 -1.70 -12.76 33.00
N ASP A 443 -1.41 -13.06 34.27
CA ASP A 443 -0.68 -12.18 35.18
C ASP A 443 0.70 -11.77 34.63
N VAL A 444 1.32 -12.60 33.80
CA VAL A 444 2.62 -12.31 33.16
C VAL A 444 2.56 -11.15 32.17
N HIS A 445 1.42 -10.91 31.52
CA HIS A 445 1.23 -9.77 30.61
C HIS A 445 0.55 -8.60 31.31
N LYS A 446 -0.43 -8.86 32.19
CA LYS A 446 -1.14 -7.80 32.92
C LYS A 446 -0.28 -7.07 33.95
N ASN A 447 0.54 -7.80 34.69
CA ASN A 447 1.31 -7.27 35.82
C ASN A 447 2.82 -7.54 35.69
N GLY A 448 3.26 -8.11 34.56
CA GLY A 448 4.67 -8.38 34.32
C GLY A 448 5.42 -7.18 33.76
N THR A 449 6.74 -7.37 33.67
CA THR A 449 7.65 -6.44 33.03
C THR A 449 7.95 -6.93 31.62
N TRP A 450 7.79 -6.06 30.63
CA TRP A 450 8.26 -6.31 29.28
C TRP A 450 9.79 -6.27 29.24
N LEU A 451 10.41 -7.33 28.73
CA LEU A 451 11.87 -7.47 28.67
C LEU A 451 12.45 -7.03 27.32
N GLY A 452 11.62 -6.50 26.43
CA GLY A 452 12.04 -6.06 25.11
C GLY A 452 12.06 -7.17 24.06
N ILE A 453 12.54 -6.79 22.89
CA ILE A 453 12.81 -7.70 21.77
C ILE A 453 14.11 -8.45 22.05
N ASP A 454 14.09 -9.77 21.92
CA ASP A 454 15.30 -10.57 22.11
C ASP A 454 16.26 -10.33 20.93
N SER A 455 17.45 -9.78 21.22
CA SER A 455 18.38 -9.25 20.22
C SER A 455 19.17 -10.33 19.48
N ALA A 456 19.16 -11.59 19.93
CA ALA A 456 19.85 -12.69 19.24
C ALA A 456 19.28 -14.08 19.60
N PRO A 457 18.02 -14.42 19.26
CA PRO A 457 17.38 -15.59 19.86
C PRO A 457 17.58 -16.88 19.07
N PHE A 458 18.02 -16.82 17.81
CA PHE A 458 17.86 -17.93 16.88
C PHE A 458 19.19 -18.48 16.38
N THR A 459 19.43 -19.77 16.58
CA THR A 459 20.37 -20.53 15.76
C THR A 459 19.60 -21.26 14.68
N VAL A 460 20.01 -21.05 13.43
CA VAL A 460 19.34 -21.52 12.22
C VAL A 460 20.12 -22.71 11.67
N PRO A 461 19.49 -23.87 11.42
CA PRO A 461 20.16 -24.95 10.70
C PRO A 461 20.50 -24.57 9.24
N ASN A 462 19.71 -23.69 8.59
CA ASN A 462 19.78 -23.41 7.14
C ASN A 462 19.39 -21.96 6.73
N ASN A 463 19.54 -20.95 7.59
CA ASN A 463 19.24 -19.53 7.28
C ASN A 463 17.75 -19.17 7.01
N ASP A 464 16.78 -19.95 7.54
CA ASP A 464 15.33 -19.82 7.37
C ASP A 464 14.60 -18.93 8.43
N GLY A 465 15.33 -18.27 9.33
CA GLY A 465 14.77 -17.48 10.44
C GLY A 465 14.78 -15.96 10.27
N SER A 466 15.11 -15.43 9.07
CA SER A 466 15.36 -13.99 8.85
C SER A 466 14.20 -13.08 9.22
N ASP A 467 12.95 -13.55 9.11
CA ASP A 467 11.74 -12.76 9.41
C ASP A 467 10.92 -13.32 10.58
N VAL A 468 11.56 -14.14 11.41
CA VAL A 468 11.02 -14.52 12.71
C VAL A 468 11.44 -13.46 13.74
N ILE A 469 10.52 -13.09 14.61
CA ILE A 469 10.77 -12.14 15.68
C ILE A 469 10.31 -12.73 17.00
N SER A 470 11.01 -12.42 18.09
CA SER A 470 10.57 -12.82 19.42
C SER A 470 10.82 -11.77 20.50
N TRP A 471 9.93 -11.74 21.48
CA TRP A 471 9.97 -10.84 22.63
C TRP A 471 9.55 -11.56 23.90
N LYS A 472 9.90 -10.99 25.05
CA LYS A 472 9.69 -11.63 26.35
C LYS A 472 8.96 -10.72 27.35
N TRP A 473 8.16 -11.36 28.19
CA TRP A 473 7.58 -10.79 29.40
C TRP A 473 8.01 -11.62 30.61
N ARG A 474 8.13 -10.99 31.78
CA ARG A 474 8.43 -11.68 33.03
C ARG A 474 7.54 -11.17 34.15
N ASN A 475 6.97 -12.08 34.92
CA ASN A 475 6.36 -11.79 36.20
C ASN A 475 6.79 -12.85 37.21
N LYS A 476 7.44 -12.40 38.29
CA LYS A 476 8.04 -13.27 39.31
C LYS A 476 8.92 -14.35 38.65
N CYS A 477 8.51 -15.61 38.77
CA CYS A 477 9.22 -16.77 38.28
C CYS A 477 8.77 -17.24 36.90
N THR A 478 7.74 -16.64 36.31
CA THR A 478 7.22 -17.03 35.00
C THR A 478 7.72 -16.06 33.94
N GLU A 479 8.34 -16.60 32.90
CA GLU A 479 8.60 -15.88 31.66
C GLU A 479 7.69 -16.36 30.55
N ARG A 480 7.30 -15.41 29.71
CA ARG A 480 6.57 -15.65 28.48
C ARG A 480 7.42 -15.26 27.29
N LEU A 481 7.55 -16.17 26.34
CA LEU A 481 8.16 -15.94 25.03
C LEU A 481 7.05 -15.90 23.98
N VAL A 482 7.07 -14.89 23.13
CA VAL A 482 6.22 -14.85 21.93
C VAL A 482 7.12 -14.88 20.72
N VAL A 483 6.80 -15.73 19.76
CA VAL A 483 7.54 -15.90 18.51
C VAL A 483 6.56 -15.73 17.35
N VAL A 484 6.83 -14.76 16.48
CA VAL A 484 5.99 -14.42 15.32
C VAL A 484 6.80 -14.65 14.06
N ASN A 485 6.26 -15.42 13.12
CA ASN A 485 6.82 -15.59 11.79
C ASN A 485 6.13 -14.62 10.83
N PHE A 486 6.85 -13.68 10.25
CA PHE A 486 6.31 -12.77 9.22
C PHE A 486 6.52 -13.25 7.79
N ARG A 487 7.06 -14.46 7.61
CA ARG A 487 7.28 -15.04 6.29
C ARG A 487 6.00 -15.64 5.74
N ASP A 488 5.84 -15.50 4.43
CA ASP A 488 4.93 -16.35 3.66
C ASP A 488 5.53 -17.72 3.36
N ALA A 489 6.13 -18.33 4.38
CA ALA A 489 6.76 -19.64 4.34
C ALA A 489 6.85 -20.17 5.77
N TRP A 490 6.98 -21.49 5.92
CA TRP A 490 7.30 -22.06 7.22
C TRP A 490 8.69 -21.62 7.68
N SER A 491 8.86 -21.49 9.00
CA SER A 491 10.12 -21.16 9.65
C SER A 491 10.42 -22.19 10.74
N ASN A 492 11.68 -22.60 10.84
CA ASN A 492 12.16 -23.51 11.89
C ASN A 492 13.37 -22.91 12.59
N VAL A 493 13.11 -22.30 13.74
CA VAL A 493 14.14 -21.65 14.54
C VAL A 493 14.39 -22.42 15.82
N ARG A 494 15.62 -22.44 16.32
CA ARG A 494 15.90 -22.84 17.70
C ARG A 494 16.01 -21.63 18.59
N VAL A 495 15.15 -21.54 19.60
CA VAL A 495 15.14 -20.43 20.55
C VAL A 495 15.94 -20.80 21.79
N LYS A 496 16.96 -20.01 22.11
CA LYS A 496 17.75 -20.16 23.33
C LYS A 496 17.14 -19.35 24.47
N LEU A 497 17.06 -19.95 25.65
CA LEU A 497 16.53 -19.31 26.87
C LEU A 497 17.64 -19.17 27.90
N GLN A 498 17.64 -18.09 28.68
CA GLN A 498 18.71 -17.78 29.65
C GLN A 498 18.19 -17.88 31.09
N PHE A 499 18.88 -18.63 31.95
CA PHE A 499 18.45 -18.90 33.33
C PHE A 499 19.51 -18.45 34.35
N THR A 500 19.62 -17.14 34.56
CA THR A 500 20.60 -16.57 35.51
C THR A 500 20.32 -16.90 36.97
N GLN A 501 19.06 -17.19 37.32
CA GLN A 501 18.62 -17.51 38.69
C GLN A 501 18.66 -19.02 39.02
N ILE A 502 19.02 -19.87 38.04
CA ILE A 502 19.14 -21.31 38.22
C ILE A 502 20.62 -21.69 38.27
N SER A 503 21.09 -22.07 39.45
CA SER A 503 22.48 -22.46 39.70
C SER A 503 22.78 -23.88 39.20
N ASP A 504 21.88 -24.85 39.44
CA ASP A 504 22.01 -26.20 38.89
C ASP A 504 21.48 -26.24 37.45
N LYS A 505 22.39 -26.23 36.48
CA LYS A 505 22.04 -26.25 35.06
C LYS A 505 21.43 -27.58 34.59
N ASN A 506 21.40 -28.62 35.42
CA ASN A 506 20.67 -29.86 35.13
C ASN A 506 19.19 -29.80 35.56
N THR A 507 18.74 -28.71 36.18
CA THR A 507 17.33 -28.50 36.54
C THR A 507 16.45 -28.65 35.30
N LEU A 508 15.42 -29.50 35.38
CA LEU A 508 14.41 -29.67 34.32
C LEU A 508 13.45 -28.49 34.29
N ILE A 509 13.29 -27.90 33.10
CA ILE A 509 12.38 -26.80 32.81
C ILE A 509 11.34 -27.27 31.80
N THR A 510 10.07 -27.05 32.14
CA THR A 510 8.95 -27.28 31.21
C THR A 510 8.62 -25.98 30.49
N VAL A 511 8.69 -26.01 29.17
CA VAL A 511 8.23 -24.95 28.26
C VAL A 511 6.90 -25.40 27.67
N SER A 512 5.84 -24.60 27.84
CA SER A 512 4.48 -24.98 27.42
C SER A 512 3.86 -23.96 26.47
N GLU A 513 3.30 -24.45 25.37
CA GLU A 513 2.62 -23.67 24.33
C GLU A 513 1.25 -23.17 24.83
N LYS A 514 0.91 -21.92 24.52
CA LYS A 514 -0.29 -21.22 25.01
C LYS A 514 -1.33 -20.95 23.93
N ILE A 515 -0.91 -20.85 22.67
CA ILE A 515 -1.80 -20.72 21.51
C ILE A 515 -1.77 -22.03 20.73
N LEU A 516 -2.92 -22.52 20.26
CA LEU A 516 -2.95 -23.71 19.42
C LEU A 516 -2.39 -23.40 18.01
N ALA A 517 -1.31 -24.08 17.63
CA ALA A 517 -0.73 -23.94 16.29
C ALA A 517 -1.71 -24.36 15.19
N ALA A 518 -1.63 -23.70 14.03
CA ALA A 518 -2.41 -24.07 12.86
C ALA A 518 -2.25 -25.56 12.52
N GLY A 519 -3.38 -26.27 12.35
CA GLY A 519 -3.40 -27.69 11.99
C GLY A 519 -3.13 -28.68 13.13
N LEU A 520 -2.99 -28.21 14.39
CA LEU A 520 -2.89 -29.08 15.56
C LEU A 520 -4.22 -29.18 16.31
N THR A 521 -4.40 -30.28 17.05
CA THR A 521 -5.57 -30.54 17.90
C THR A 521 -5.28 -30.36 19.39
N SER A 522 -4.01 -30.22 19.78
CA SER A 522 -3.58 -29.97 21.16
C SER A 522 -2.30 -29.14 21.24
N LYS A 523 -2.14 -28.41 22.35
CA LYS A 523 -0.95 -27.59 22.67
C LYS A 523 0.20 -28.50 23.10
N ARG A 524 1.44 -28.12 22.77
CA ARG A 524 2.65 -28.91 23.06
C ARG A 524 3.39 -28.42 24.31
N SER A 525 4.21 -29.30 24.90
CA SER A 525 5.16 -28.96 25.95
C SER A 525 6.48 -29.70 25.76
N TRP A 526 7.57 -29.09 26.19
CA TRP A 526 8.92 -29.66 26.18
C TRP A 526 9.50 -29.61 27.59
N THR A 527 10.09 -30.71 28.06
CA THR A 527 10.84 -30.75 29.32
C THR A 527 12.31 -30.98 29.00
N LEU A 528 13.15 -29.97 29.25
CA LEU A 528 14.57 -29.94 28.92
C LEU A 528 15.36 -29.42 30.11
N THR A 529 16.64 -29.77 30.24
CA THR A 529 17.50 -29.15 31.25
C THR A 529 17.76 -27.68 30.94
N ALA A 530 17.97 -26.85 31.97
CA ALA A 530 18.36 -25.45 31.79
C ALA A 530 19.61 -25.31 30.88
N LYS A 531 20.56 -26.25 31.00
CA LYS A 531 21.75 -26.33 30.14
C LYS A 531 21.42 -26.56 28.66
N GLU A 532 20.45 -27.42 28.34
CA GLU A 532 20.02 -27.68 26.96
C GLU A 532 19.33 -26.46 26.36
N LEU A 533 18.46 -25.80 27.14
CA LEU A 533 17.77 -24.59 26.70
C LEU A 533 18.73 -23.40 26.49
N GLU A 534 19.79 -23.27 27.28
CA GLU A 534 20.83 -22.23 27.12
C GLU A 534 21.76 -22.50 25.94
N ASN A 535 22.25 -23.74 25.80
CA ASN A 535 23.28 -24.05 24.80
C ASN A 535 22.69 -24.33 23.41
N THR A 536 21.67 -25.19 23.36
CA THR A 536 21.09 -25.70 22.11
C THR A 536 19.74 -25.08 21.77
N GLY A 537 18.97 -24.66 22.78
CA GLY A 537 17.60 -24.17 22.59
C GLY A 537 16.61 -25.26 22.18
N PHE A 538 15.32 -24.91 22.18
CA PHE A 538 14.24 -25.79 21.72
C PHE A 538 13.75 -25.35 20.34
N SER A 539 13.23 -26.30 19.56
CA SER A 539 12.76 -26.03 18.20
C SER A 539 11.36 -25.41 18.21
N VAL A 540 11.22 -24.31 17.49
CA VAL A 540 9.95 -23.64 17.22
C VAL A 540 9.69 -23.71 15.72
N ILE A 541 8.65 -24.44 15.34
CA ILE A 541 8.19 -24.59 13.97
C ILE A 541 6.93 -23.74 13.81
N LEU A 542 7.00 -22.77 12.93
CA LEU A 542 5.94 -21.81 12.63
C LEU A 542 5.51 -21.99 11.18
N SER A 543 4.19 -22.07 10.94
CA SER A 543 3.65 -21.99 9.57
C SER A 543 3.82 -20.57 9.00
N ASN A 544 3.41 -20.35 7.75
CA ASN A 544 3.44 -19.00 7.16
C ASN A 544 2.54 -18.04 7.96
N PHE A 545 3.09 -16.87 8.31
CA PHE A 545 2.40 -15.87 9.13
C PHE A 545 1.84 -16.40 10.47
N ASP A 546 2.54 -17.34 11.10
CA ASP A 546 2.10 -17.99 12.32
C ASP A 546 2.67 -17.32 13.58
N THR A 547 2.01 -17.54 14.71
CA THR A 547 2.42 -17.03 16.03
C THR A 547 2.37 -18.14 17.06
N GLN A 548 3.41 -18.24 17.87
CA GLN A 548 3.45 -19.12 19.02
C GLN A 548 3.79 -18.36 20.31
N VAL A 549 3.13 -18.75 21.40
CA VAL A 549 3.35 -18.18 22.73
C VAL A 549 3.70 -19.32 23.67
N TYR A 550 4.76 -19.14 24.47
CA TYR A 550 5.27 -20.13 25.40
C TYR A 550 5.43 -19.55 26.80
N ASP A 551 5.07 -20.33 27.82
CA ASP A 551 5.37 -20.03 29.24
C ASP A 551 6.40 -21.02 29.79
N TYR A 552 7.32 -20.53 30.64
CA TYR A 552 8.28 -21.36 31.37
C TYR A 552 8.71 -20.72 32.69
N SER A 553 9.19 -21.54 33.64
CA SER A 553 9.71 -21.06 34.92
C SER A 553 11.20 -20.70 34.83
N VAL A 554 11.59 -19.57 35.40
CA VAL A 554 13.01 -19.17 35.57
C VAL A 554 13.52 -19.32 37.00
N CYS A 555 12.68 -19.81 37.91
CA CYS A 555 13.05 -20.15 39.28
C CYS A 555 13.07 -21.67 39.48
N THR A 556 13.87 -22.13 40.43
CA THR A 556 13.84 -23.53 40.89
C THR A 556 12.55 -23.77 41.68
N THR A 557 11.60 -24.50 41.10
CA THR A 557 10.55 -25.16 41.87
C THR A 557 11.10 -26.48 42.37
N SER A 558 11.04 -26.74 43.67
CA SER A 558 11.26 -28.07 44.25
C SER A 558 10.25 -29.05 43.65
N ALA A 559 10.67 -29.85 42.67
CA ALA A 559 9.80 -30.85 42.03
C ALA A 559 10.43 -32.24 42.11
N THR A 560 9.67 -33.16 42.69
CA THR A 560 9.90 -34.60 42.75
C THR A 560 9.87 -35.22 41.34
N SER A 561 10.79 -36.17 41.13
CA SER A 561 11.13 -36.83 39.87
C SER A 561 10.19 -37.97 39.46
N ALA A 562 9.93 -38.12 38.16
CA ALA A 562 9.65 -39.42 37.52
C ALA A 562 10.30 -39.48 36.11
N PRO A 563 10.80 -40.64 35.65
CA PRO A 563 11.74 -40.72 34.51
C PRO A 563 11.07 -41.08 33.17
N VAL A 564 11.66 -40.62 32.06
CA VAL A 564 11.32 -41.06 30.69
C VAL A 564 12.59 -41.50 29.95
N ALA A 565 12.46 -42.62 29.23
CA ALA A 565 13.52 -43.39 28.58
C ALA A 565 14.06 -42.76 27.27
N THR A 566 15.34 -43.02 27.00
CA THR A 566 16.13 -42.59 25.83
C THR A 566 16.08 -43.61 24.69
N ALA A 567 16.01 -43.13 23.43
CA ALA A 567 16.31 -43.91 22.23
C ALA A 567 17.41 -43.22 21.39
N THR A 568 18.37 -44.02 20.91
CA THR A 568 19.59 -43.67 20.17
C THR A 568 19.40 -43.67 18.64
N PRO A 569 20.16 -42.86 17.86
CA PRO A 569 20.28 -43.01 16.41
C PRO A 569 21.62 -43.65 15.97
N ALA A 570 21.62 -44.35 14.84
CA ALA A 570 22.78 -45.03 14.23
C ALA A 570 23.37 -44.25 13.01
N PRO A 571 24.64 -44.48 12.59
CA PRO A 571 25.34 -43.56 11.66
C PRO A 571 25.99 -44.20 10.38
N VAL A 572 26.53 -43.31 9.50
CA VAL A 572 27.67 -43.45 8.51
C VAL A 572 27.32 -43.95 7.06
N PRO A 573 28.08 -43.73 5.92
CA PRO A 573 29.35 -43.00 5.62
C PRO A 573 29.41 -42.03 4.39
N VAL A 574 30.58 -41.36 4.29
CA VAL A 574 31.18 -40.51 3.22
C VAL A 574 32.13 -41.31 2.30
N VAL A 575 32.31 -40.95 1.02
CA VAL A 575 33.52 -41.24 0.19
C VAL A 575 33.84 -40.10 -0.81
N THR A 576 35.14 -39.78 -0.93
CA THR A 576 35.85 -38.78 -1.78
C THR A 576 36.47 -39.37 -3.06
N THR A 577 36.84 -38.57 -4.08
CA THR A 577 38.14 -38.62 -4.84
C THR A 577 38.27 -37.54 -5.94
N ALA A 578 39.52 -37.29 -6.38
CA ALA A 578 40.07 -36.06 -7.01
C ALA A 578 40.38 -36.10 -8.54
N SER A 579 40.83 -34.95 -9.08
CA SER A 579 41.09 -34.49 -10.48
C SER A 579 42.20 -35.19 -11.31
N PRO A 580 42.37 -34.85 -12.62
CA PRO A 580 43.51 -34.03 -13.08
C PRO A 580 43.25 -33.06 -14.29
N VAL A 581 44.31 -32.40 -14.80
CA VAL A 581 44.39 -31.05 -15.42
C VAL A 581 44.96 -31.04 -16.89
N ALA A 582 44.58 -29.99 -17.68
CA ALA A 582 45.23 -29.31 -18.86
C ALA A 582 45.22 -29.96 -20.29
N PRO A 583 45.33 -29.22 -21.45
CA PRO A 583 45.95 -27.89 -21.68
C PRO A 583 45.23 -26.87 -22.63
N THR A 584 45.92 -25.75 -22.86
CA THR A 584 45.63 -24.41 -23.43
C THR A 584 45.53 -24.25 -24.96
N SER A 585 44.80 -23.24 -25.47
CA SER A 585 45.19 -22.39 -26.63
C SER A 585 44.43 -21.04 -26.71
N ALA A 586 45.02 -20.06 -27.42
CA ALA A 586 44.90 -18.59 -27.32
C ALA A 586 43.81 -17.92 -28.22
N PRO A 587 43.59 -16.58 -28.15
CA PRO A 587 42.32 -15.90 -28.46
C PRO A 587 42.18 -15.33 -29.89
N VAL A 588 40.93 -15.15 -30.36
CA VAL A 588 40.56 -14.45 -31.61
C VAL A 588 39.81 -13.16 -31.29
N VAL A 589 40.20 -12.07 -31.95
CA VAL A 589 39.70 -10.68 -31.80
C VAL A 589 38.38 -10.48 -32.58
N PRO A 590 37.38 -9.71 -32.08
CA PRO A 590 36.13 -9.47 -32.80
C PRO A 590 36.22 -8.29 -33.79
N SER A 591 35.57 -8.46 -34.95
CA SER A 591 35.39 -7.48 -36.03
C SER A 591 34.23 -6.51 -35.78
N ALA A 592 34.36 -5.29 -36.34
CA ALA A 592 33.58 -4.07 -36.11
C ALA A 592 32.06 -4.13 -36.40
N ALA A 593 31.32 -3.21 -35.76
CA ALA A 593 29.86 -3.06 -35.79
C ALA A 593 29.31 -2.45 -37.13
N PRO A 594 28.09 -2.85 -37.57
CA PRO A 594 27.44 -2.31 -38.76
C PRO A 594 26.69 -0.98 -38.52
N SER A 595 26.52 -0.19 -39.58
CA SER A 595 25.89 1.14 -39.62
C SER A 595 24.35 1.14 -39.40
N PRO A 596 23.73 2.27 -39.00
CA PRO A 596 22.28 2.34 -38.67
C PRO A 596 21.35 2.09 -39.87
N SER A 597 20.26 1.36 -39.63
CA SER A 597 19.19 1.06 -40.61
C SER A 597 18.22 2.24 -40.81
N THR A 598 17.80 2.49 -42.06
CA THR A 598 16.81 3.51 -42.45
C THR A 598 15.36 2.97 -42.53
N ASP A 599 15.13 1.67 -42.34
CA ASP A 599 13.79 1.07 -42.34
C ASP A 599 13.14 1.22 -40.96
N ARG A 600 12.03 1.97 -40.87
CA ARG A 600 11.23 2.23 -39.65
C ARG A 600 9.90 1.46 -39.62
N SER A 601 9.76 0.42 -40.44
CA SER A 601 8.54 -0.38 -40.53
C SER A 601 8.23 -1.12 -39.22
N ALA A 602 7.00 -1.61 -39.08
CA ALA A 602 6.63 -2.51 -37.98
C ALA A 602 7.55 -3.74 -37.90
N ALA A 603 7.98 -4.29 -39.04
CA ALA A 603 8.92 -5.42 -39.07
C ALA A 603 10.30 -5.07 -38.50
N ALA A 604 10.74 -3.82 -38.66
CA ALA A 604 11.99 -3.34 -38.08
C ALA A 604 11.84 -3.07 -36.56
N TRP A 605 10.71 -2.52 -36.12
CA TRP A 605 10.42 -2.32 -34.69
C TRP A 605 10.33 -3.63 -33.88
N LYS A 606 9.85 -4.72 -34.48
CA LYS A 606 9.81 -6.06 -33.86
C LYS A 606 11.17 -6.61 -33.41
N GLN A 607 12.25 -6.04 -33.90
CA GLN A 607 13.61 -6.46 -33.57
C GLN A 607 14.15 -5.73 -32.35
N ARG A 608 13.56 -4.57 -32.02
CA ARG A 608 14.03 -3.64 -31.01
C ARG A 608 13.65 -4.08 -29.59
N SER A 609 14.33 -3.50 -28.62
CA SER A 609 13.97 -3.51 -27.20
C SER A 609 13.97 -2.08 -26.70
N VAL A 610 12.88 -1.69 -26.04
CA VAL A 610 12.57 -0.29 -25.71
C VAL A 610 12.75 -0.05 -24.21
N TYR A 611 13.42 1.04 -23.87
CA TYR A 611 13.52 1.54 -22.51
C TYR A 611 12.61 2.77 -22.34
N GLN A 612 11.55 2.65 -21.51
CA GLN A 612 10.58 3.72 -21.28
C GLN A 612 11.10 4.70 -20.23
N ILE A 613 11.04 5.99 -20.54
CA ILE A 613 11.60 7.10 -19.77
C ILE A 613 10.52 8.14 -19.50
N LEU A 614 10.39 8.55 -18.23
CA LEU A 614 9.80 9.84 -17.91
C LEU A 614 10.88 10.93 -17.99
N THR A 615 10.75 11.87 -18.93
CA THR A 615 11.80 12.85 -19.21
C THR A 615 12.21 13.64 -17.97
N ASP A 616 11.23 14.08 -17.17
CA ASP A 616 11.44 14.82 -15.92
C ASP A 616 12.12 14.03 -14.80
N ARG A 617 12.18 12.69 -14.90
CA ARG A 617 12.61 11.81 -13.81
C ARG A 617 13.87 11.00 -14.09
N TYR A 618 14.25 10.89 -15.37
CA TYR A 618 15.37 10.06 -15.78
C TYR A 618 16.73 10.69 -15.46
N SER A 619 17.03 11.88 -16.00
CA SER A 619 18.31 12.55 -15.74
C SER A 619 18.26 14.05 -16.00
N GLY A 620 19.07 14.82 -15.25
CA GLY A 620 19.24 16.27 -15.42
C GLY A 620 18.89 17.13 -14.21
N GLY A 621 18.19 16.57 -13.22
CA GLY A 621 17.76 17.31 -12.02
C GLY A 621 18.86 17.45 -10.94
N SER A 622 18.53 18.18 -9.88
CA SER A 622 19.44 18.47 -8.76
C SER A 622 19.86 17.20 -8.00
N SER A 623 21.11 17.19 -7.50
CA SER A 623 21.61 16.16 -6.59
C SER A 623 20.90 16.16 -5.22
N SER A 624 20.14 17.21 -4.88
CA SER A 624 19.33 17.29 -3.67
C SER A 624 18.07 16.41 -3.70
N GLY A 625 17.79 15.72 -4.82
CA GLY A 625 16.60 14.88 -5.00
C GLY A 625 15.35 15.68 -5.41
N CYS A 626 14.19 15.02 -5.38
CA CYS A 626 12.89 15.63 -5.69
C CYS A 626 11.95 15.54 -4.47
N PHE A 627 11.53 16.70 -3.96
CA PHE A 627 10.70 16.79 -2.75
C PHE A 627 9.20 16.60 -3.02
N ASN A 628 8.76 16.77 -4.27
CA ASN A 628 7.36 16.59 -4.67
C ASN A 628 7.28 15.87 -6.03
N LEU A 629 6.98 14.57 -6.00
CA LEU A 629 6.79 13.75 -7.21
C LEU A 629 5.53 14.11 -8.01
N GLY A 630 4.64 14.96 -7.47
CA GLY A 630 3.50 15.52 -8.20
C GLY A 630 3.83 16.76 -9.04
N ASN A 631 5.10 17.17 -9.12
CA ASN A 631 5.53 18.33 -9.90
C ASN A 631 6.86 18.05 -10.64
N TYR A 632 7.36 19.02 -11.41
CA TYR A 632 8.64 18.92 -12.10
C TYR A 632 9.80 18.72 -11.11
N CYS A 633 10.61 17.70 -11.36
CA CYS A 633 11.82 17.34 -10.62
C CYS A 633 13.10 17.77 -11.35
N GLY A 634 13.01 18.17 -12.62
CA GLY A 634 14.09 18.82 -13.36
C GLY A 634 14.87 17.92 -14.32
N GLY A 635 14.32 16.77 -14.72
CA GLY A 635 14.90 15.96 -15.80
C GLY A 635 14.76 16.64 -17.17
N THR A 636 15.74 16.44 -18.05
CA THR A 636 15.85 17.18 -19.32
C THR A 636 16.26 16.30 -20.49
N PHE A 637 16.03 16.77 -21.73
CA PHE A 637 16.52 16.12 -22.95
C PHE A 637 18.04 15.97 -22.96
N ASN A 638 18.77 16.99 -22.47
CA ASN A 638 20.21 16.92 -22.32
C ASN A 638 20.64 15.90 -21.26
N GLY A 639 19.89 15.76 -20.17
CA GLY A 639 20.11 14.71 -19.18
C GLY A 639 20.00 13.31 -19.78
N ILE A 640 18.95 13.05 -20.58
CA ILE A 640 18.81 11.79 -21.34
C ILE A 640 20.01 11.61 -22.28
N LYS A 641 20.32 12.63 -23.11
CA LYS A 641 21.42 12.60 -24.08
C LYS A 641 22.75 12.20 -23.44
N ASN A 642 23.04 12.79 -22.29
CA ASN A 642 24.30 12.56 -21.56
C ASN A 642 24.38 11.17 -20.90
N ASN A 643 23.25 10.46 -20.75
CA ASN A 643 23.18 9.14 -20.10
C ASN A 643 22.71 8.01 -21.03
N LEU A 644 22.71 8.23 -22.36
CA LEU A 644 22.40 7.18 -23.34
C LEU A 644 23.30 5.94 -23.20
N ASP A 645 24.52 6.08 -22.67
CA ASP A 645 25.42 4.95 -22.44
C ASP A 645 24.94 4.02 -21.32
N TYR A 646 24.23 4.53 -20.32
CA TYR A 646 23.57 3.70 -19.31
C TYR A 646 22.50 2.81 -19.95
N ILE A 647 21.73 3.34 -20.89
CA ILE A 647 20.68 2.60 -21.62
C ILE A 647 21.33 1.60 -22.58
N LYS A 648 22.33 2.04 -23.35
CA LYS A 648 23.05 1.18 -24.30
C LYS A 648 23.78 0.04 -23.61
N GLY A 649 24.30 0.25 -22.40
CA GLY A 649 24.97 -0.78 -21.60
C GLY A 649 24.05 -1.94 -21.20
N MET A 650 22.73 -1.70 -21.08
CA MET A 650 21.72 -2.77 -20.94
C MET A 650 21.32 -3.43 -22.26
N GLY A 651 21.89 -2.99 -23.38
CA GLY A 651 21.60 -3.54 -24.70
C GLY A 651 20.28 -3.07 -25.32
N PHE A 652 19.62 -2.05 -24.75
CA PHE A 652 18.48 -1.41 -25.40
C PHE A 652 18.93 -0.64 -26.64
N ASP A 653 18.09 -0.68 -27.68
CA ASP A 653 18.32 -0.04 -28.99
C ASP A 653 17.13 0.83 -29.42
N ALA A 654 16.23 1.13 -28.47
CA ALA A 654 15.19 2.13 -28.59
C ALA A 654 14.85 2.72 -27.20
N ILE A 655 14.39 3.97 -27.18
CA ILE A 655 13.82 4.64 -26.01
C ILE A 655 12.43 5.15 -26.34
N TRP A 656 11.54 5.12 -25.34
CA TRP A 656 10.26 5.84 -25.36
C TRP A 656 10.33 6.97 -24.35
N ILE A 657 10.21 8.21 -24.82
CA ILE A 657 10.23 9.41 -23.97
C ILE A 657 8.83 10.01 -23.80
N SER A 658 8.59 10.69 -22.68
CA SER A 658 7.37 11.47 -22.40
C SER A 658 6.98 12.42 -23.55
N PRO A 659 5.71 12.87 -23.60
CA PRO A 659 5.32 13.85 -24.59
C PRO A 659 6.13 15.14 -24.49
N VAL A 660 6.53 15.69 -25.62
CA VAL A 660 7.48 16.80 -25.70
C VAL A 660 6.83 18.18 -25.79
N VAL A 661 5.50 18.23 -25.91
CA VAL A 661 4.72 19.46 -26.12
C VAL A 661 4.63 20.29 -24.85
N GLU A 662 4.60 21.62 -24.98
CA GLU A 662 4.37 22.54 -23.86
C GLU A 662 3.09 22.16 -23.09
N ASN A 663 3.24 22.02 -21.77
CA ASN A 663 2.16 21.65 -20.86
C ASN A 663 1.70 22.85 -20.03
N ILE A 664 0.54 22.72 -19.38
CA ILE A 664 0.17 23.63 -18.29
C ILE A 664 1.05 23.38 -17.05
N ASP A 665 0.99 24.29 -16.08
CA ASP A 665 1.75 24.19 -14.83
C ASP A 665 1.45 22.86 -14.12
N GLY A 666 2.51 22.21 -13.62
CA GLY A 666 2.43 20.89 -12.97
C GLY A 666 2.40 19.68 -13.92
N GLY A 667 2.25 19.87 -15.25
CA GLY A 667 2.21 18.78 -16.25
C GLY A 667 3.56 18.11 -16.53
N TYR A 668 4.29 17.70 -15.49
CA TYR A 668 5.65 17.14 -15.56
C TYR A 668 5.75 15.84 -16.37
N HIS A 669 4.65 15.09 -16.44
CA HIS A 669 4.54 13.83 -17.17
C HIS A 669 4.36 14.05 -18.67
N GLY A 670 3.90 15.25 -19.08
CA GLY A 670 3.77 15.66 -20.48
C GLY A 670 2.36 15.54 -21.08
N TYR A 671 1.39 14.92 -20.40
CA TYR A 671 0.04 14.64 -20.97
C TYR A 671 -0.96 15.82 -20.94
N TRP A 672 -0.62 16.94 -20.31
CA TRP A 672 -1.50 18.10 -20.17
C TRP A 672 -1.15 19.22 -21.15
N PHE A 673 -1.30 18.94 -22.45
CA PHE A 673 -0.90 19.85 -23.52
C PHE A 673 -1.56 21.22 -23.39
N LYS A 674 -0.75 22.27 -23.59
CA LYS A 674 -1.15 23.68 -23.60
C LYS A 674 -0.94 24.30 -24.97
N ASN A 675 0.26 24.14 -25.54
CA ASN A 675 0.60 24.73 -26.83
C ASN A 675 1.26 23.70 -27.73
N PHE A 676 0.51 23.20 -28.70
CA PHE A 676 0.92 22.15 -29.64
C PHE A 676 2.11 22.56 -30.54
N GLU A 677 2.40 23.85 -30.66
CA GLU A 677 3.48 24.38 -31.49
C GLU A 677 4.77 24.65 -30.70
N LYS A 678 4.76 24.43 -29.38
CA LYS A 678 5.92 24.63 -28.51
C LYS A 678 6.39 23.35 -27.86
N ILE A 679 7.69 23.27 -27.62
CA ILE A 679 8.32 22.23 -26.81
C ILE A 679 8.25 22.63 -25.34
N ASN A 680 8.08 21.65 -24.45
CA ASN A 680 8.05 21.86 -23.01
C ASN A 680 9.40 22.41 -22.53
N ALA A 681 9.40 23.70 -22.15
CA ALA A 681 10.60 24.41 -21.76
C ALA A 681 11.27 23.82 -20.51
N ASN A 682 10.55 23.08 -19.66
CA ASN A 682 11.12 22.39 -18.51
C ASN A 682 12.07 21.24 -18.93
N PHE A 683 11.83 20.61 -20.08
CA PHE A 683 12.69 19.54 -20.59
C PHE A 683 13.87 20.06 -21.40
N GLY A 684 13.79 21.29 -21.90
CA GLY A 684 14.82 21.96 -22.71
C GLY A 684 14.26 22.62 -23.96
N THR A 685 15.15 23.01 -24.85
CA THR A 685 14.80 23.67 -26.12
C THR A 685 14.49 22.65 -27.23
N ALA A 686 13.88 23.13 -28.32
CA ALA A 686 13.70 22.31 -29.54
C ALA A 686 15.04 21.78 -30.09
N ASP A 687 16.12 22.55 -29.99
CA ASP A 687 17.44 22.11 -30.43
C ASP A 687 18.03 21.06 -29.48
N ASP A 688 17.77 21.14 -28.17
CA ASP A 688 18.15 20.08 -27.22
C ASP A 688 17.46 18.75 -27.57
N LEU A 689 16.18 18.79 -27.96
CA LEU A 689 15.44 17.62 -28.42
C LEU A 689 16.04 17.04 -29.71
N LYS A 690 16.34 17.87 -30.71
CA LYS A 690 17.03 17.43 -31.94
C LYS A 690 18.40 16.81 -31.63
N ASN A 691 19.15 17.42 -30.71
CA ASN A 691 20.46 16.94 -30.29
C ASN A 691 20.36 15.59 -29.56
N LEU A 692 19.33 15.39 -28.72
CA LEU A 692 19.04 14.10 -28.11
C LEU A 692 18.77 13.03 -29.18
N VAL A 693 17.87 13.30 -30.13
CA VAL A 693 17.54 12.32 -31.19
C VAL A 693 18.76 12.00 -32.05
N ALA A 694 19.53 13.02 -32.45
CA ALA A 694 20.76 12.81 -33.23
C ALA A 694 21.80 11.98 -32.46
N ALA A 695 21.97 12.20 -31.16
CA ALA A 695 22.88 11.43 -30.32
C ALA A 695 22.41 9.98 -30.12
N ALA A 696 21.10 9.76 -29.99
CA ALA A 696 20.51 8.43 -29.95
C ALA A 696 20.75 7.68 -31.26
N HIS A 697 20.49 8.31 -32.40
CA HIS A 697 20.74 7.75 -33.73
C HIS A 697 22.22 7.41 -33.95
N ALA A 698 23.14 8.27 -33.51
CA ALA A 698 24.58 8.01 -33.59
C ALA A 698 25.01 6.77 -32.78
N LYS A 699 24.19 6.31 -31.81
CA LYS A 699 24.41 5.10 -31.01
C LYS A 699 23.52 3.93 -31.45
N ASP A 700 22.84 4.00 -32.60
CA ASP A 700 21.83 3.02 -33.03
C ASP A 700 20.79 2.80 -31.92
N ILE A 701 20.24 3.90 -31.39
CA ILE A 701 19.10 3.93 -30.48
C ILE A 701 18.00 4.71 -31.17
N TRP A 702 16.85 4.07 -31.37
CA TRP A 702 15.66 4.73 -31.91
C TRP A 702 14.90 5.51 -30.84
N VAL A 703 14.24 6.59 -31.24
CA VAL A 703 13.45 7.43 -30.33
C VAL A 703 11.98 7.35 -30.71
N MET A 704 11.20 6.75 -29.82
CA MET A 704 9.75 6.79 -29.81
C MET A 704 9.29 7.96 -28.94
N VAL A 705 8.47 8.85 -29.50
CA VAL A 705 7.87 9.97 -28.75
C VAL A 705 6.45 9.62 -28.35
N ASP A 706 6.08 9.95 -27.13
CA ASP A 706 4.70 9.85 -26.67
C ASP A 706 3.85 11.02 -27.19
N VAL A 707 2.60 10.74 -27.58
CA VAL A 707 1.69 11.71 -28.17
C VAL A 707 0.25 11.53 -27.68
N VAL A 708 -0.41 12.66 -27.43
CA VAL A 708 -1.82 12.73 -27.06
C VAL A 708 -2.62 13.34 -28.19
N ALA A 709 -3.70 12.68 -28.59
CA ALA A 709 -4.68 13.21 -29.55
C ALA A 709 -6.11 13.27 -28.97
N ASN A 710 -6.32 12.73 -27.76
CA ASN A 710 -7.60 12.68 -27.10
C ASN A 710 -7.97 14.00 -26.42
N HIS A 711 -7.09 14.49 -25.54
CA HIS A 711 -7.41 15.57 -24.61
C HIS A 711 -6.29 16.62 -24.53
N VAL A 712 -6.54 17.67 -23.75
CA VAL A 712 -5.57 18.75 -23.44
C VAL A 712 -5.48 18.96 -21.92
N GLY A 713 -4.61 19.86 -21.46
CA GLY A 713 -4.47 20.15 -20.04
C GLY A 713 -5.76 20.65 -19.38
N PRO A 714 -5.93 20.47 -18.05
CA PRO A 714 -7.14 20.85 -17.31
C PRO A 714 -7.34 22.37 -17.24
N VAL A 715 -7.94 22.92 -18.30
CA VAL A 715 -8.36 24.34 -18.41
C VAL A 715 -9.86 24.53 -18.15
N ASN A 716 -10.54 23.46 -17.72
CA ASN A 716 -11.98 23.41 -17.50
C ASN A 716 -12.79 23.81 -18.75
N MET A 717 -13.32 25.04 -18.81
CA MET A 717 -14.05 25.58 -19.95
C MET A 717 -13.37 26.82 -20.56
N ASP A 718 -12.20 27.21 -20.05
CA ASP A 718 -11.42 28.34 -20.59
C ASP A 718 -10.41 27.86 -21.63
N PHE A 719 -10.93 27.51 -22.81
CA PHE A 719 -10.11 26.99 -23.91
C PHE A 719 -9.16 28.02 -24.50
N SER A 720 -9.29 29.31 -24.18
CA SER A 720 -8.40 30.37 -24.69
C SER A 720 -6.93 30.13 -24.34
N GLN A 721 -6.67 29.32 -23.32
CA GLN A 721 -5.35 28.92 -22.85
C GLN A 721 -4.67 27.85 -23.71
N ILE A 722 -5.41 27.17 -24.59
CA ILE A 722 -4.92 26.04 -25.39
C ILE A 722 -4.69 26.48 -26.83
N TYR A 723 -3.47 26.40 -27.33
CA TYR A 723 -3.12 26.86 -28.67
C TYR A 723 -2.74 25.71 -29.61
N PRO A 724 -3.26 25.68 -30.86
CA PRO A 724 -4.27 26.56 -31.46
C PRO A 724 -5.71 26.07 -31.23
N LEU A 725 -5.92 25.03 -30.42
CA LEU A 725 -7.24 24.46 -30.14
C LEU A 725 -8.02 25.32 -29.11
N ASN A 726 -8.15 26.61 -29.39
CA ASN A 726 -8.56 27.63 -28.40
C ASN A 726 -10.06 27.99 -28.37
N SER A 727 -10.91 27.17 -29.01
CA SER A 727 -12.35 27.40 -29.12
C SER A 727 -13.12 26.24 -28.49
N ALA A 728 -14.23 26.53 -27.82
CA ALA A 728 -15.13 25.51 -27.27
C ALA A 728 -15.66 24.54 -28.33
N SER A 729 -15.79 24.99 -29.58
CA SER A 729 -16.21 24.14 -30.70
C SER A 729 -15.17 23.09 -31.12
N HIS A 730 -13.98 23.08 -30.52
CA HIS A 730 -12.96 22.04 -30.76
C HIS A 730 -13.09 20.85 -29.81
N TYR A 731 -14.03 20.92 -28.86
CA TYR A 731 -14.17 19.95 -27.78
C TYR A 731 -15.56 19.34 -27.77
N HIS A 732 -15.65 18.09 -27.30
CA HIS A 732 -16.93 17.51 -26.98
C HIS A 732 -17.60 18.24 -25.80
N PRO A 733 -18.94 18.20 -25.70
CA PRO A 733 -19.64 18.74 -24.54
C PRO A 733 -19.11 18.15 -23.22
N SER A 734 -19.05 18.97 -22.17
CA SER A 734 -18.56 18.51 -20.87
C SER A 734 -19.45 17.42 -20.29
N CYS A 735 -18.89 16.22 -20.17
CA CYS A 735 -19.42 15.08 -19.44
C CYS A 735 -18.25 14.24 -18.91
N ASP A 736 -18.47 13.44 -17.88
CA ASP A 736 -17.46 12.50 -17.37
C ASP A 736 -17.76 11.08 -17.84
N ILE A 737 -16.70 10.29 -18.07
CA ILE A 737 -16.85 8.86 -18.34
C ILE A 737 -17.34 8.18 -17.06
N THR A 738 -18.63 7.86 -17.00
CA THR A 738 -19.27 7.20 -15.83
C THR A 738 -19.59 5.73 -16.07
N ASP A 739 -19.62 5.29 -17.33
CA ASP A 739 -19.80 3.89 -17.72
C ASP A 739 -18.77 3.47 -18.78
N TRP A 740 -17.75 2.72 -18.35
CA TRP A 740 -16.68 2.19 -19.19
C TRP A 740 -17.12 1.09 -20.16
N ASN A 741 -18.35 0.58 -20.06
CA ASN A 741 -18.91 -0.36 -21.04
C ASN A 741 -19.64 0.36 -22.19
N ASN A 742 -19.87 1.67 -22.07
CA ASN A 742 -20.50 2.48 -23.10
C ASN A 742 -19.43 3.14 -23.98
N GLN A 743 -19.01 2.45 -25.05
CA GLN A 743 -17.93 2.92 -25.93
C GLN A 743 -18.16 4.35 -26.48
N PRO A 744 -19.37 4.74 -26.96
CA PRO A 744 -19.63 6.14 -27.32
C PRO A 744 -19.43 7.17 -26.20
N MET A 745 -19.60 6.79 -24.93
CA MET A 745 -19.30 7.66 -23.78
C MET A 745 -17.80 7.74 -23.54
N VAL A 746 -17.09 6.61 -23.60
CA VAL A 746 -15.62 6.56 -23.51
C VAL A 746 -14.98 7.46 -24.58
N GLU A 747 -15.56 7.51 -25.78
CA GLU A 747 -15.05 8.30 -26.92
C GLU A 747 -15.40 9.79 -26.91
N LYS A 748 -16.29 10.25 -26.01
CA LYS A 748 -16.86 11.62 -26.09
C LYS A 748 -16.93 12.36 -24.77
N CYS A 749 -16.65 11.69 -23.66
CA CYS A 749 -16.64 12.29 -22.34
C CYS A 749 -15.21 12.37 -21.80
N ARG A 750 -15.02 13.28 -20.86
CA ARG A 750 -13.72 13.63 -20.30
C ARG A 750 -13.15 12.48 -19.46
N LEU A 751 -11.97 12.02 -19.85
CA LEU A 751 -11.11 11.22 -18.99
C LEU A 751 -10.57 12.10 -17.86
N SER A 752 -10.87 11.78 -16.61
CA SER A 752 -10.32 12.49 -15.43
C SER A 752 -10.50 14.02 -15.48
N ASN A 753 -11.66 14.48 -15.98
CA ASN A 753 -12.00 15.90 -16.19
C ASN A 753 -11.06 16.66 -17.16
N LEU A 754 -10.30 15.94 -18.00
CA LEU A 754 -9.46 16.53 -19.04
C LEU A 754 -10.33 16.91 -20.24
N PRO A 755 -10.26 18.15 -20.75
CA PRO A 755 -11.08 18.55 -21.87
C PRO A 755 -10.81 17.72 -23.12
N ASP A 756 -11.89 17.11 -23.62
CA ASP A 756 -11.89 16.08 -24.64
C ASP A 756 -12.07 16.70 -26.04
N LEU A 757 -11.11 16.47 -26.93
CA LEU A 757 -11.11 17.04 -28.28
C LEU A 757 -12.15 16.34 -29.16
N ASP A 758 -12.88 17.10 -29.96
CA ASP A 758 -13.84 16.53 -30.91
C ASP A 758 -13.18 16.28 -32.27
N GLN A 759 -12.70 15.05 -32.50
CA GLN A 759 -12.08 14.67 -33.78
C GLN A 759 -13.09 14.50 -34.93
N SER A 760 -14.40 14.71 -34.70
CA SER A 760 -15.39 14.83 -35.77
C SER A 760 -15.40 16.23 -36.38
N VAL A 761 -14.89 17.24 -35.66
CA VAL A 761 -14.72 18.60 -36.16
C VAL A 761 -13.60 18.62 -37.21
N PRO A 762 -13.86 19.02 -38.47
CA PRO A 762 -12.87 18.93 -39.55
C PRO A 762 -11.56 19.66 -39.26
N PHE A 763 -11.64 20.80 -38.56
CA PHE A 763 -10.45 21.55 -38.13
C PHE A 763 -9.58 20.75 -37.16
N VAL A 764 -10.16 20.21 -36.08
CA VAL A 764 -9.44 19.43 -35.05
C VAL A 764 -8.78 18.20 -35.68
N ARG A 765 -9.56 17.43 -36.45
CA ARG A 765 -9.07 16.23 -37.14
C ARG A 765 -7.91 16.53 -38.09
N SER A 766 -8.04 17.59 -38.90
CA SER A 766 -6.99 18.01 -39.85
C SER A 766 -5.75 18.53 -39.14
N TYR A 767 -5.95 19.32 -38.08
CA TYR A 767 -4.88 19.89 -37.28
C TYR A 767 -4.04 18.80 -36.62
N LEU A 768 -4.65 17.85 -35.90
CA LEU A 768 -3.93 16.77 -35.21
C LEU A 768 -3.09 15.92 -36.19
N LYS A 769 -3.61 15.61 -37.38
CA LYS A 769 -2.86 14.90 -38.43
C LYS A 769 -1.67 15.70 -38.96
N THR A 770 -1.87 17.01 -39.17
CA THR A 770 -0.79 17.89 -39.64
C THR A 770 0.28 18.06 -38.56
N TRP A 771 -0.16 18.21 -37.31
CA TRP A 771 0.71 18.34 -36.15
C TRP A 771 1.59 17.10 -35.97
N ILE A 772 1.02 15.89 -35.95
CA ILE A 772 1.81 14.67 -35.74
C ILE A 772 2.82 14.44 -36.87
N LYS A 773 2.40 14.69 -38.13
CA LYS A 773 3.30 14.64 -39.29
C LYS A 773 4.49 15.59 -39.10
N ASN A 774 4.21 16.83 -38.73
CA ASN A 774 5.26 17.85 -38.55
C ASN A 774 6.16 17.53 -37.36
N LEU A 775 5.61 17.05 -36.24
CA LEU A 775 6.38 16.66 -35.06
C LEU A 775 7.38 15.56 -35.40
N VAL A 776 6.91 14.47 -36.04
CA VAL A 776 7.77 13.35 -36.44
C VAL A 776 8.83 13.79 -37.45
N GLN A 777 8.46 14.55 -38.47
CA GLN A 777 9.41 15.01 -39.50
C GLN A 777 10.45 16.00 -38.97
N THR A 778 10.05 16.92 -38.08
CA THR A 778 10.91 17.99 -37.57
C THR A 778 12.00 17.45 -36.65
N TYR A 779 11.65 16.50 -35.78
CA TYR A 779 12.57 15.94 -34.79
C TYR A 779 13.12 14.57 -35.20
N ASN A 780 12.70 14.04 -36.34
CA ASN A 780 13.14 12.77 -36.90
C ASN A 780 12.88 11.56 -35.98
N PHE A 781 11.74 11.52 -35.30
CA PHE A 781 11.34 10.39 -34.46
C PHE A 781 11.15 9.10 -35.29
N ASP A 782 11.45 7.95 -34.69
CA ASP A 782 11.42 6.65 -35.37
C ASP A 782 10.07 5.92 -35.20
N GLY A 783 9.29 6.34 -34.22
CA GLY A 783 7.99 5.76 -33.85
C GLY A 783 7.24 6.69 -32.89
N ILE A 784 5.97 6.39 -32.67
CA ILE A 784 5.12 7.11 -31.72
C ILE A 784 4.44 6.14 -30.75
N ARG A 785 4.39 6.50 -29.48
CA ARG A 785 3.48 5.88 -28.50
C ARG A 785 2.25 6.76 -28.41
N ILE A 786 1.07 6.18 -28.55
CA ILE A 786 -0.20 6.93 -28.57
C ILE A 786 -0.94 6.66 -27.26
N ASP A 787 -1.16 7.73 -26.50
CA ASP A 787 -1.92 7.74 -25.25
C ASP A 787 -3.43 7.59 -25.50
N THR A 788 -4.17 6.95 -24.58
CA THR A 788 -5.65 6.99 -24.54
C THR A 788 -6.33 6.62 -25.87
N VAL A 789 -5.94 5.47 -26.44
CA VAL A 789 -6.48 5.01 -27.74
C VAL A 789 -7.99 4.74 -27.69
N PRO A 790 -8.54 4.10 -26.64
CA PRO A 790 -9.97 3.80 -26.59
C PRO A 790 -10.89 5.02 -26.47
N GLU A 791 -10.35 6.14 -26.03
CA GLU A 791 -11.07 7.41 -25.84
C GLU A 791 -11.24 8.19 -27.15
N VAL A 792 -10.69 7.71 -28.27
CA VAL A 792 -10.94 8.28 -29.60
C VAL A 792 -11.48 7.22 -30.54
N ALA A 793 -12.44 7.62 -31.38
CA ALA A 793 -13.05 6.76 -32.39
C ALA A 793 -12.00 6.06 -33.27
N LYS A 794 -12.17 4.74 -33.43
CA LYS A 794 -11.19 3.83 -34.06
C LYS A 794 -10.70 4.28 -35.44
N ASP A 795 -11.58 4.82 -36.27
CA ASP A 795 -11.29 5.20 -37.66
C ASP A 795 -10.27 6.35 -37.75
N PHE A 796 -10.23 7.24 -36.76
CA PHE A 796 -9.27 8.33 -36.69
C PHE A 796 -7.83 7.83 -36.67
N TRP A 797 -7.58 6.72 -35.96
CA TRP A 797 -6.22 6.21 -35.73
C TRP A 797 -5.51 5.76 -37.01
N SER A 798 -6.25 5.24 -37.99
CA SER A 798 -5.68 4.92 -39.32
C SER A 798 -5.15 6.17 -40.03
N GLU A 799 -5.90 7.28 -39.98
CA GLU A 799 -5.48 8.54 -40.59
C GLU A 799 -4.33 9.19 -39.84
N PHE A 800 -4.39 9.18 -38.51
CA PHE A 800 -3.36 9.73 -37.64
C PHE A 800 -2.03 8.99 -37.77
N GLY A 801 -2.07 7.64 -37.76
CA GLY A 801 -0.89 6.80 -37.98
C GLY A 801 -0.30 6.95 -39.38
N ALA A 802 -1.15 7.04 -40.41
CA ALA A 802 -0.69 7.30 -41.78
C ALA A 802 -0.03 8.69 -41.91
N ALA A 803 -0.55 9.71 -41.23
CA ALA A 803 0.04 11.04 -41.22
C ALA A 803 1.39 11.08 -40.48
N ALA A 804 1.51 10.35 -39.35
CA ALA A 804 2.77 10.20 -38.63
C ALA A 804 3.86 9.52 -39.49
N GLY A 805 3.48 8.53 -40.31
CA GLY A 805 4.39 7.88 -41.26
C GLY A 805 5.46 6.98 -40.63
N VAL A 806 5.36 6.69 -39.34
CA VAL A 806 6.25 5.85 -38.55
C VAL A 806 5.45 4.86 -37.73
N PHE A 807 6.07 3.81 -37.20
CA PHE A 807 5.40 2.80 -36.36
C PHE A 807 4.62 3.43 -35.18
N GLN A 808 3.44 2.89 -34.90
CA GLN A 808 2.60 3.32 -33.79
C GLN A 808 2.45 2.21 -32.75
N MET A 809 2.68 2.54 -31.49
CA MET A 809 2.38 1.71 -30.33
C MET A 809 1.23 2.34 -29.54
N GLY A 810 0.03 1.78 -29.65
CA GLY A 810 -1.16 2.32 -29.00
C GLY A 810 -1.35 1.82 -27.57
N GLU A 811 -1.73 2.70 -26.67
CA GLU A 811 -2.21 2.36 -25.34
C GLU A 811 -3.72 2.14 -25.34
N ALA A 812 -4.15 0.88 -25.22
CA ALA A 812 -5.53 0.53 -24.87
C ALA A 812 -5.53 -0.11 -23.49
N PHE A 813 -5.74 0.69 -22.45
CA PHE A 813 -5.63 0.30 -21.05
C PHE A 813 -6.82 -0.58 -20.61
N ASN A 814 -6.80 -1.85 -21.04
CA ASN A 814 -7.82 -2.83 -20.71
C ASN A 814 -7.23 -4.26 -20.72
N GLY A 815 -7.62 -5.09 -19.76
CA GLY A 815 -7.14 -6.47 -19.64
C GLY A 815 -7.81 -7.48 -20.59
N ASN A 816 -8.90 -7.09 -21.27
CA ASN A 816 -9.64 -7.99 -22.15
C ASN A 816 -9.09 -7.96 -23.59
N PRO A 817 -8.50 -9.07 -24.10
CA PRO A 817 -7.96 -9.12 -25.45
C PRO A 817 -9.02 -8.94 -26.55
N ALA A 818 -10.31 -9.23 -26.27
CA ALA A 818 -11.39 -9.01 -27.23
C ALA A 818 -11.78 -7.52 -27.34
N TYR A 819 -11.47 -6.71 -26.33
CA TYR A 819 -11.64 -5.26 -26.37
C TYR A 819 -10.45 -4.57 -27.04
N VAL A 820 -9.24 -5.00 -26.66
CA VAL A 820 -7.96 -4.42 -27.14
C VAL A 820 -7.66 -4.81 -28.59
N GLY A 821 -7.78 -6.10 -28.92
CA GLY A 821 -7.40 -6.67 -30.23
C GLY A 821 -7.96 -5.93 -31.46
N PRO A 822 -9.25 -5.55 -31.49
CA PRO A 822 -9.83 -4.80 -32.60
C PRO A 822 -9.13 -3.47 -32.94
N TYR A 823 -8.45 -2.81 -32.00
CA TYR A 823 -7.70 -1.58 -32.29
C TYR A 823 -6.47 -1.83 -33.18
N GLN A 824 -5.96 -3.06 -33.26
CA GLN A 824 -4.81 -3.41 -34.11
C GLN A 824 -5.15 -3.40 -35.62
N GLN A 825 -6.44 -3.24 -35.96
CA GLN A 825 -6.83 -2.98 -37.35
C GLN A 825 -6.48 -1.56 -37.80
N TYR A 826 -6.28 -0.63 -36.85
CA TYR A 826 -6.09 0.80 -37.10
C TYR A 826 -4.68 1.28 -36.74
N LEU A 827 -3.92 0.49 -35.98
CA LEU A 827 -2.57 0.82 -35.49
C LEU A 827 -1.59 -0.31 -35.77
N SER A 828 -0.29 0.03 -35.86
CA SER A 828 0.77 -0.96 -36.09
C SER A 828 0.92 -1.97 -34.94
N GLY A 829 0.89 -1.49 -33.70
CA GLY A 829 1.03 -2.28 -32.48
C GLY A 829 0.22 -1.70 -31.32
N LEU A 830 0.02 -2.51 -30.28
CA LEU A 830 -0.68 -2.14 -29.05
C LEU A 830 0.11 -2.64 -27.84
N PHE A 831 0.06 -1.91 -26.73
CA PHE A 831 0.55 -2.44 -25.46
C PHE A 831 -0.27 -3.65 -25.05
N ASN A 832 0.42 -4.72 -24.65
CA ASN A 832 -0.20 -5.97 -24.28
C ASN A 832 -0.66 -5.95 -22.81
N TYR A 833 -1.60 -5.07 -22.48
CA TYR A 833 -2.25 -5.05 -21.17
C TYR A 833 -2.85 -6.41 -20.77
N PRO A 834 -3.50 -7.19 -21.66
CA PRO A 834 -3.94 -8.56 -21.34
C PRO A 834 -2.82 -9.47 -20.81
N MET A 835 -1.64 -9.43 -21.44
CA MET A 835 -0.47 -10.16 -20.96
C MET A 835 0.13 -9.54 -19.70
N TYR A 836 0.15 -8.22 -19.54
CA TYR A 836 0.61 -7.56 -18.32
C TYR A 836 -0.10 -8.10 -17.05
N TYR A 837 -1.44 -8.18 -17.06
CA TYR A 837 -2.18 -8.76 -15.94
C TYR A 837 -1.83 -10.24 -15.73
N THR A 838 -1.64 -10.99 -16.82
CA THR A 838 -1.26 -12.41 -16.77
C THR A 838 0.15 -12.59 -16.18
N ILE A 839 1.11 -11.73 -16.53
CA ILE A 839 2.47 -11.70 -15.98
C ILE A 839 2.41 -11.40 -14.48
N SER A 840 1.64 -10.39 -14.08
CA SER A 840 1.42 -10.03 -12.68
C SER A 840 0.86 -11.21 -11.88
N ASP A 841 -0.14 -11.92 -12.41
CA ASP A 841 -0.73 -13.07 -11.73
C ASP A 841 0.23 -14.27 -11.64
N VAL A 842 0.90 -14.61 -12.74
CA VAL A 842 1.76 -15.79 -12.81
C VAL A 842 3.03 -15.60 -11.99
N PHE A 843 3.74 -14.50 -12.19
CA PHE A 843 5.02 -14.26 -11.52
C PHE A 843 4.85 -13.61 -10.15
N GLY A 844 3.89 -12.70 -10.00
CA GLY A 844 3.63 -12.00 -8.74
C GLY A 844 2.79 -12.82 -7.77
N ASN A 845 1.56 -13.16 -8.18
CA ASN A 845 0.59 -13.90 -7.36
C ASN A 845 0.84 -15.42 -7.30
N GLY A 846 1.75 -15.94 -8.12
CA GLY A 846 2.13 -17.36 -8.13
C GLY A 846 1.09 -18.27 -8.79
N TYR A 847 0.30 -17.74 -9.73
CA TYR A 847 -0.68 -18.53 -10.48
C TYR A 847 0.03 -19.53 -11.40
N ASP A 848 -0.73 -20.53 -11.87
CA ASP A 848 -0.20 -21.58 -12.74
C ASP A 848 0.50 -20.98 -13.97
N MET A 849 1.76 -21.34 -14.19
CA MET A 849 2.55 -20.84 -15.33
C MET A 849 1.95 -21.21 -16.69
N ALA A 850 1.08 -22.23 -16.76
CA ALA A 850 0.30 -22.57 -17.96
C ALA A 850 -0.62 -21.43 -18.41
N ASN A 851 -0.97 -20.48 -17.53
CA ASN A 851 -1.78 -19.32 -17.90
C ASN A 851 -1.10 -18.43 -18.96
N LEU A 852 0.23 -18.42 -19.05
CA LEU A 852 0.96 -17.73 -20.11
C LEU A 852 0.59 -18.28 -21.50
N LYS A 853 0.47 -19.61 -21.61
CA LYS A 853 0.03 -20.28 -22.85
C LYS A 853 -1.43 -19.97 -23.14
N THR A 854 -2.30 -20.07 -22.13
CA THR A 854 -3.72 -19.77 -22.28
C THR A 854 -3.92 -18.35 -22.81
N ARG A 855 -3.21 -17.37 -22.25
CA ARG A 855 -3.25 -15.99 -22.73
C ARG A 855 -2.79 -15.87 -24.19
N TYR A 856 -1.72 -16.53 -24.59
CA TYR A 856 -1.31 -16.51 -26.01
C TYR A 856 -2.33 -17.15 -26.95
N ASN A 857 -3.02 -18.21 -26.51
CA ASN A 857 -4.10 -18.80 -27.30
C ASN A 857 -5.24 -17.79 -27.49
N ASP A 858 -5.65 -17.09 -26.43
CA ASP A 858 -6.67 -16.04 -26.50
C ASP A 858 -6.23 -14.93 -27.46
N GLU A 859 -5.02 -14.39 -27.27
CA GLU A 859 -4.47 -13.32 -28.09
C GLU A 859 -4.37 -13.73 -29.57
N SER A 860 -4.07 -15.00 -29.86
CA SER A 860 -3.92 -15.48 -31.23
C SER A 860 -5.23 -15.47 -32.02
N SER A 861 -6.35 -15.44 -31.30
CA SER A 861 -7.68 -15.35 -31.90
C SER A 861 -8.19 -13.92 -32.08
N THR A 862 -7.64 -12.95 -31.34
CA THR A 862 -8.15 -11.57 -31.31
C THR A 862 -7.23 -10.54 -31.96
N PHE A 863 -5.92 -10.77 -31.93
CA PHE A 863 -4.92 -9.87 -32.49
C PHE A 863 -4.49 -10.33 -33.88
N LYS A 864 -4.33 -9.36 -34.79
CA LYS A 864 -3.82 -9.58 -36.14
C LYS A 864 -2.36 -10.00 -36.13
N ASP A 865 -1.57 -9.46 -35.20
CA ASP A 865 -0.12 -9.63 -35.17
C ASP A 865 0.42 -9.50 -33.75
N ILE A 866 0.46 -10.62 -33.00
CA ILE A 866 0.94 -10.64 -31.61
C ILE A 866 2.39 -10.18 -31.49
N ASP A 867 3.23 -10.41 -32.52
CA ASP A 867 4.64 -10.03 -32.45
C ASP A 867 4.84 -8.51 -32.54
N ALA A 868 3.82 -7.75 -32.95
CA ALA A 868 3.82 -6.29 -32.93
C ALA A 868 3.33 -5.69 -31.60
N LEU A 869 2.93 -6.51 -30.62
CA LEU A 869 2.45 -6.02 -29.32
C LEU A 869 3.60 -5.64 -28.39
N GLY A 870 3.40 -4.60 -27.57
CA GLY A 870 4.36 -4.18 -26.55
C GLY A 870 4.22 -5.01 -25.27
N SER A 871 5.20 -5.86 -24.95
CA SER A 871 5.26 -6.61 -23.70
C SER A 871 5.98 -5.78 -22.62
N PHE A 872 5.42 -5.72 -21.42
CA PHE A 872 5.99 -5.00 -20.28
C PHE A 872 5.58 -5.66 -18.96
N VAL A 873 6.30 -5.34 -17.88
CA VAL A 873 6.04 -5.87 -16.53
C VAL A 873 5.44 -4.80 -15.60
N ASP A 874 5.84 -3.55 -15.78
CA ASP A 874 5.29 -2.36 -15.12
C ASP A 874 5.49 -1.12 -16.02
N ASN A 875 4.78 -0.04 -15.68
CA ASN A 875 4.84 1.25 -16.38
C ASN A 875 4.48 2.40 -15.41
N HIS A 876 4.30 3.60 -15.94
CA HIS A 876 4.02 4.82 -15.18
C HIS A 876 2.54 5.04 -14.77
N ASP A 877 1.61 4.18 -15.19
CA ASP A 877 0.18 4.30 -14.89
C ASP A 877 -0.29 3.24 -13.88
N ASN A 878 0.55 2.23 -13.65
CA ASN A 878 0.31 1.17 -12.69
C ASN A 878 1.35 1.25 -11.57
N PRO A 879 1.01 0.88 -10.33
CA PRO A 879 2.02 0.67 -9.31
C PRO A 879 3.12 -0.28 -9.82
N ARG A 880 4.36 -0.03 -9.42
CA ARG A 880 5.49 -0.86 -9.86
C ARG A 880 5.29 -2.31 -9.46
N PHE A 881 5.93 -3.23 -10.18
CA PHE A 881 5.77 -4.66 -9.90
C PHE A 881 6.08 -5.01 -8.44
N LEU A 882 7.14 -4.43 -7.84
CA LEU A 882 7.50 -4.70 -6.44
C LEU A 882 6.62 -4.01 -5.40
N PHE A 883 5.83 -3.02 -5.80
CA PHE A 883 4.80 -2.46 -4.93
C PHE A 883 3.64 -3.45 -4.79
N ASN A 884 3.16 -3.99 -5.92
CA ASN A 884 2.09 -4.98 -5.95
C ASN A 884 2.56 -6.36 -5.49
N HIS A 885 3.82 -6.70 -5.78
CA HIS A 885 4.49 -7.97 -5.47
C HIS A 885 5.74 -7.81 -4.58
N PRO A 886 5.51 -7.35 -3.35
CA PRO A 886 6.42 -7.38 -2.22
C PRO A 886 7.49 -8.46 -2.12
N GLY A 887 8.76 -8.06 -2.07
CA GLY A 887 9.88 -9.01 -1.86
C GLY A 887 10.08 -10.01 -3.02
N LYS A 888 9.36 -9.87 -4.13
CA LYS A 888 9.40 -10.77 -5.28
C LYS A 888 10.44 -10.33 -6.33
N GLN A 889 11.63 -9.90 -5.89
CA GLN A 889 12.69 -9.46 -6.81
C GLN A 889 13.13 -10.56 -7.78
N ALA A 890 13.15 -11.83 -7.33
CA ALA A 890 13.46 -12.96 -8.19
C ALA A 890 12.39 -13.16 -9.28
N GLN A 891 11.12 -13.04 -8.91
CA GLN A 891 10.02 -13.14 -9.86
C GLN A 891 9.92 -11.93 -10.79
N LEU A 892 10.29 -10.73 -10.33
CA LEU A 892 10.44 -9.56 -11.21
C LEU A 892 11.51 -9.82 -12.27
N ARG A 893 12.66 -10.37 -11.87
CA ARG A 893 13.70 -10.80 -12.82
C ARG A 893 13.13 -11.82 -13.81
N ALA A 894 12.41 -12.84 -13.35
CA ALA A 894 11.81 -13.86 -14.21
C ALA A 894 10.75 -13.29 -15.17
N ALA A 895 9.86 -12.42 -14.69
CA ALA A 895 8.87 -11.71 -15.49
C ALA A 895 9.53 -10.81 -16.54
N THR A 896 10.63 -10.16 -16.19
CA THR A 896 11.40 -9.32 -17.12
C THR A 896 12.13 -10.16 -18.16
N VAL A 897 12.72 -11.30 -17.78
CA VAL A 897 13.27 -12.27 -18.75
C VAL A 897 12.17 -12.76 -19.69
N PHE A 898 10.97 -13.08 -19.17
CA PHE A 898 9.83 -13.44 -20.01
C PHE A 898 9.52 -12.32 -21.00
N SER A 899 9.30 -11.08 -20.53
CA SER A 899 8.98 -9.94 -21.38
C SER A 899 10.05 -9.69 -22.45
N LEU A 900 11.34 -9.79 -22.09
CA LEU A 900 12.48 -9.63 -23.00
C LEU A 900 12.62 -10.74 -24.05
N THR A 901 12.09 -11.95 -23.82
CA THR A 901 12.39 -13.13 -24.66
C THR A 901 11.18 -13.83 -25.27
N ALA A 902 9.97 -13.51 -24.80
CA ALA A 902 8.72 -14.07 -25.31
C ALA A 902 8.28 -13.40 -26.63
N ARG A 903 6.99 -13.41 -26.96
CA ARG A 903 6.47 -12.73 -28.17
C ARG A 903 6.21 -11.25 -27.90
N GLY A 904 6.32 -10.44 -28.95
CA GLY A 904 6.15 -8.99 -28.89
C GLY A 904 7.47 -8.21 -28.82
N ILE A 905 7.32 -6.89 -28.80
CA ILE A 905 8.38 -5.91 -28.60
C ILE A 905 8.52 -5.68 -27.10
N PRO A 906 9.69 -5.91 -26.48
CA PRO A 906 9.86 -5.71 -25.05
C PRO A 906 10.02 -4.23 -24.69
N PHE A 907 9.32 -3.81 -23.65
CA PHE A 907 9.41 -2.50 -23.00
C PHE A 907 9.77 -2.69 -21.53
N VAL A 908 10.81 -1.98 -21.07
CA VAL A 908 11.21 -1.93 -19.66
C VAL A 908 11.11 -0.50 -19.17
N TYR A 909 10.37 -0.29 -18.08
CA TYR A 909 10.20 1.01 -17.46
C TYR A 909 11.43 1.38 -16.62
N TYR A 910 11.87 2.65 -16.73
CA TYR A 910 13.07 3.09 -16.01
C TYR A 910 12.93 2.88 -14.50
N GLY A 911 14.01 2.45 -13.85
CA GLY A 911 14.04 2.14 -12.43
C GLY A 911 13.69 0.68 -12.11
N THR A 912 13.09 -0.07 -13.03
CA THR A 912 12.86 -1.51 -12.87
C THR A 912 14.19 -2.25 -12.71
N GLU A 913 15.21 -1.87 -13.46
CA GLU A 913 16.58 -2.40 -13.33
C GLU A 913 17.28 -2.04 -12.00
N GLN A 914 16.69 -1.14 -11.23
CA GLN A 914 17.14 -0.71 -9.90
C GLN A 914 16.15 -1.09 -8.79
N TYR A 915 15.23 -2.02 -9.07
CA TYR A 915 14.23 -2.52 -8.13
C TYR A 915 13.35 -1.43 -7.50
N PHE A 916 12.97 -0.41 -8.28
CA PHE A 916 12.03 0.57 -7.82
C PHE A 916 10.68 -0.08 -7.46
N ASN A 917 10.02 0.45 -6.43
CA ASN A 917 8.84 -0.14 -5.80
C ASN A 917 7.77 0.91 -5.44
N GLY A 918 7.71 2.03 -6.15
CA GLY A 918 6.69 3.05 -5.98
C GLY A 918 5.26 2.56 -6.25
N GLY A 919 4.31 3.09 -5.47
CA GLY A 919 2.88 2.80 -5.55
C GLY A 919 2.16 3.48 -6.72
N ALA A 920 0.87 3.78 -6.56
CA ALA A 920 0.09 4.48 -7.58
C ALA A 920 0.70 5.86 -7.93
N ASP A 921 0.36 6.40 -9.10
CA ASP A 921 0.75 7.75 -9.53
C ASP A 921 0.51 8.77 -8.40
N PRO A 922 1.53 9.57 -8.00
CA PRO A 922 2.85 9.76 -8.64
C PRO A 922 4.01 8.95 -8.05
N LEU A 923 3.74 8.01 -7.15
CA LEU A 923 4.79 7.30 -6.42
C LEU A 923 5.62 6.36 -7.30
N ASN A 924 5.07 5.81 -8.38
CA ASN A 924 5.77 5.03 -9.41
C ASN A 924 6.61 5.86 -10.41
N ARG A 925 6.77 7.17 -10.17
CA ARG A 925 7.52 8.10 -11.04
C ARG A 925 8.76 8.64 -10.31
N GLU A 926 9.49 7.79 -9.60
CA GLU A 926 10.67 8.14 -8.81
C GLU A 926 11.81 8.71 -9.66
N VAL A 927 12.73 9.49 -9.08
CA VAL A 927 13.91 10.00 -9.81
C VAL A 927 15.00 8.93 -9.93
N LEU A 928 15.62 8.79 -11.12
CA LEU A 928 16.65 7.78 -11.38
C LEU A 928 18.09 8.29 -11.25
N TRP A 929 18.35 9.57 -11.50
CA TRP A 929 19.73 10.11 -11.59
C TRP A 929 20.59 9.97 -10.33
N THR A 930 20.00 9.64 -9.18
CA THR A 930 20.73 9.32 -7.95
C THR A 930 21.03 7.82 -7.77
N ARG A 931 20.57 6.97 -8.68
CA ARG A 931 20.54 5.50 -8.54
C ARG A 931 20.92 4.74 -9.82
N MET A 932 21.58 5.38 -10.79
CA MET A 932 22.05 4.74 -12.04
C MET A 932 23.25 3.80 -11.80
N ASP A 933 23.03 2.67 -11.14
CA ASP A 933 24.07 1.67 -10.85
C ASP A 933 24.15 0.60 -11.94
N THR A 934 25.20 0.65 -12.76
CA THR A 934 25.46 -0.36 -13.81
C THR A 934 26.02 -1.68 -13.25
N THR A 935 26.31 -1.74 -11.95
CA THR A 935 26.86 -2.93 -11.29
C THR A 935 25.78 -3.81 -10.66
N SER A 936 24.53 -3.34 -10.59
CA SER A 936 23.41 -4.11 -10.06
C SER A 936 23.25 -5.44 -10.80
N ASP A 937 22.81 -6.47 -10.08
CA ASP A 937 22.58 -7.81 -10.63
C ASP A 937 21.51 -7.77 -11.73
N PHE A 938 20.46 -6.96 -11.53
CA PHE A 938 19.38 -6.85 -12.49
C PHE A 938 19.78 -6.11 -13.77
N TYR A 939 20.55 -5.02 -13.66
CA TYR A 939 21.11 -4.32 -14.82
C TYR A 939 21.95 -5.28 -15.68
N LYS A 940 22.84 -6.05 -15.05
CA LYS A 940 23.69 -7.06 -15.73
C LYS A 940 22.87 -8.19 -16.35
N LEU A 941 21.80 -8.62 -15.68
CA LEU A 941 20.89 -9.63 -16.21
C LEU A 941 20.22 -9.13 -17.50
N ILE A 942 19.64 -7.92 -17.49
CA ILE A 942 18.99 -7.32 -18.66
C ILE A 942 20.00 -7.17 -19.81
N ALA A 943 21.20 -6.68 -19.51
CA ALA A 943 22.30 -6.56 -20.48
C ALA A 943 22.63 -7.91 -21.15
N THR A 944 22.78 -8.97 -20.34
CA THR A 944 23.11 -10.32 -20.81
C THR A 944 22.01 -10.88 -21.70
N VAL A 945 20.74 -10.73 -21.29
CA VAL A 945 19.58 -11.20 -22.06
C VAL A 945 19.48 -10.48 -23.39
N ASN A 946 19.55 -9.15 -23.41
CA ASN A 946 19.47 -8.36 -24.65
C ASN A 946 20.62 -8.66 -25.62
N ALA A 947 21.84 -8.82 -25.12
CA ALA A 947 22.99 -9.20 -25.93
C ALA A 947 22.75 -10.54 -26.64
N GLN A 948 22.30 -11.56 -25.91
CA GLN A 948 22.01 -12.85 -26.53
C GLN A 948 20.76 -12.81 -27.41
N ARG A 949 19.74 -12.03 -27.06
CA ARG A 949 18.54 -11.79 -27.89
C ARG A 949 18.93 -11.34 -29.28
N LYS A 950 19.84 -10.36 -29.35
CA LYS A 950 20.37 -9.80 -30.60
C LYS A 950 21.21 -10.80 -31.38
N LYS A 951 22.12 -11.51 -30.70
CA LYS A 951 22.98 -12.53 -31.33
C LYS A 951 22.20 -13.70 -31.92
N SER A 952 21.14 -14.13 -31.23
CA SER A 952 20.28 -15.24 -31.65
C SER A 952 19.13 -14.81 -32.57
N GLN A 953 18.94 -13.50 -32.81
CA GLN A 953 17.88 -12.94 -33.65
C GLN A 953 16.49 -13.55 -33.38
N ILE A 954 16.15 -13.71 -32.10
CA ILE A 954 15.02 -14.55 -31.68
C ILE A 954 13.65 -14.09 -32.22
N TRP A 955 13.53 -12.81 -32.57
CA TRP A 955 12.32 -12.24 -33.17
C TRP A 955 12.00 -12.83 -34.55
N THR A 956 12.98 -13.39 -35.25
CA THR A 956 12.78 -14.09 -36.55
C THR A 956 12.26 -15.51 -36.39
N GLN A 957 12.28 -16.04 -35.17
CA GLN A 957 11.98 -17.43 -34.88
C GLN A 957 10.57 -17.56 -34.30
N PRO A 958 9.86 -18.69 -34.53
CA PRO A 958 8.58 -18.94 -33.90
C PRO A 958 8.75 -19.15 -32.39
N TRP A 959 7.74 -18.75 -31.62
CA TRP A 959 7.61 -19.13 -30.22
C TRP A 959 7.04 -20.54 -30.11
N VAL A 960 7.78 -21.43 -29.43
CA VAL A 960 7.38 -22.83 -29.26
C VAL A 960 7.45 -23.18 -27.79
N GLU A 961 6.30 -23.45 -27.17
CA GLU A 961 6.23 -24.03 -25.84
C GLU A 961 6.96 -25.38 -25.83
N ARG A 962 7.84 -25.58 -24.85
CA ARG A 962 8.63 -26.81 -24.71
C ARG A 962 8.16 -27.64 -23.54
N TYR A 963 7.82 -26.99 -22.44
CA TYR A 963 7.30 -27.65 -21.24
C TYR A 963 6.57 -26.64 -20.36
N SER A 964 5.50 -27.07 -19.68
CA SER A 964 4.83 -26.25 -18.66
C SER A 964 4.33 -27.12 -17.51
N SER A 965 4.43 -26.59 -16.30
CA SER A 965 3.84 -27.12 -15.07
C SER A 965 3.42 -25.93 -14.18
N PRO A 966 2.74 -26.16 -13.05
CA PRO A 966 2.21 -25.07 -12.22
C PRO A 966 3.24 -24.01 -11.82
N ASN A 967 4.50 -24.41 -11.66
CA ASN A 967 5.57 -23.55 -11.18
C ASN A 967 6.83 -23.55 -12.06
N PHE A 968 6.71 -24.01 -13.31
CA PHE A 968 7.82 -23.98 -14.25
C PHE A 968 7.31 -23.88 -15.69
N HIS A 969 7.93 -23.01 -16.48
CA HIS A 969 7.60 -22.85 -17.89
C HIS A 969 8.87 -22.76 -18.72
N SER A 970 8.90 -23.51 -19.82
CA SER A 970 9.97 -23.45 -20.80
C SER A 970 9.41 -23.31 -22.20
N PHE A 971 10.02 -22.43 -22.97
CA PHE A 971 9.73 -22.21 -24.38
C PHE A 971 11.03 -21.96 -25.14
N SER A 972 10.97 -22.01 -26.47
CA SER A 972 12.11 -21.65 -27.31
C SER A 972 11.73 -20.68 -28.41
N ARG A 973 12.70 -19.87 -28.83
CA ARG A 973 12.69 -19.12 -30.10
C ARG A 973 13.87 -19.59 -30.93
N GLY A 974 13.65 -20.55 -31.82
CA GLY A 974 14.75 -21.25 -32.52
C GLY A 974 15.62 -22.01 -31.51
N GLN A 975 16.95 -21.90 -31.62
CA GLN A 975 17.92 -22.54 -30.70
C GLN A 975 18.23 -21.71 -29.43
N PHE A 976 17.24 -20.94 -28.97
CA PHE A 976 17.28 -20.16 -27.75
C PHE A 976 16.20 -20.72 -26.80
N LEU A 977 16.61 -21.56 -25.85
CA LEU A 977 15.70 -22.26 -24.93
C LEU A 977 15.64 -21.49 -23.61
N VAL A 978 14.46 -20.99 -23.24
CA VAL A 978 14.19 -20.22 -22.02
C VAL A 978 13.52 -21.12 -21.00
N ALA A 979 13.92 -20.99 -19.74
CA ALA A 979 13.36 -21.69 -18.59
C ALA A 979 13.12 -20.71 -17.44
N LEU A 980 11.88 -20.67 -16.97
CA LEU A 980 11.38 -19.71 -15.99
C LEU A 980 10.64 -20.43 -14.87
N THR A 981 10.63 -19.82 -13.70
CA THR A 981 9.86 -20.28 -12.55
C THR A 981 9.27 -19.08 -11.81
N ASN A 982 8.09 -19.27 -11.23
CA ASN A 982 7.51 -18.34 -10.24
C ASN A 982 7.76 -18.81 -8.80
N SER A 983 8.49 -19.92 -8.61
CA SER A 983 8.81 -20.53 -7.32
C SER A 983 10.23 -20.18 -6.86
N ASN A 984 10.40 -19.99 -5.55
CA ASN A 984 11.73 -19.85 -4.94
C ASN A 984 12.36 -21.21 -4.58
N ASN A 985 11.59 -22.30 -4.66
CA ASN A 985 12.08 -23.62 -4.33
C ASN A 985 13.07 -24.13 -5.38
N GLN A 986 13.99 -24.96 -4.94
CA GLN A 986 14.87 -25.71 -5.82
C GLN A 986 14.04 -26.64 -6.72
N GLN A 987 14.28 -26.60 -8.02
CA GLN A 987 13.57 -27.41 -8.99
C GLN A 987 14.55 -28.03 -9.99
N ARG A 988 14.26 -29.27 -10.40
CA ARG A 988 14.98 -29.95 -11.46
C ARG A 988 13.98 -30.50 -12.46
N PHE A 989 14.16 -30.14 -13.72
CA PHE A 989 13.35 -30.61 -14.84
C PHE A 989 14.24 -31.13 -15.94
N LYS A 990 13.79 -32.13 -16.69
CA LYS A 990 14.41 -32.52 -17.96
C LYS A 990 13.47 -32.17 -19.10
N VAL A 991 13.85 -31.18 -19.89
CA VAL A 991 13.07 -30.75 -21.06
C VAL A 991 13.44 -31.66 -22.23
N THR A 992 12.60 -32.65 -22.51
CA THR A 992 12.82 -33.67 -23.57
C THR A 992 12.37 -33.19 -24.95
N PHE A 993 11.40 -32.26 -25.00
CA PHE A 993 11.02 -31.58 -26.24
C PHE A 993 11.76 -30.24 -26.32
N HIS A 994 12.85 -30.17 -27.09
CA HIS A 994 13.74 -29.01 -27.16
C HIS A 994 14.30 -28.78 -28.60
N PRO A 995 14.89 -27.61 -28.93
CA PRO A 995 15.32 -27.27 -30.29
C PRO A 995 16.71 -27.76 -30.72
N PHE A 996 17.33 -28.66 -29.95
CA PHE A 996 18.75 -29.05 -30.13
C PHE A 996 18.88 -30.49 -30.60
N THR A 997 19.97 -30.80 -31.29
CA THR A 997 20.30 -32.16 -31.75
C THR A 997 21.11 -32.91 -30.69
N GLU A 998 20.90 -34.23 -30.60
CA GLU A 998 21.66 -35.14 -29.73
C GLU A 998 23.18 -34.96 -29.96
N GLY A 999 23.94 -34.91 -28.87
CA GLY A 999 25.40 -34.72 -28.92
C GLY A 999 25.87 -33.27 -29.07
N GLN A 1000 24.97 -32.29 -29.30
CA GLN A 1000 25.32 -30.87 -29.26
C GLN A 1000 25.59 -30.42 -27.82
N VAL A 1001 26.53 -29.48 -27.64
CA VAL A 1001 26.78 -28.86 -26.32
C VAL A 1001 26.00 -27.55 -26.23
N VAL A 1002 25.15 -27.45 -25.21
CA VAL A 1002 24.39 -26.25 -24.87
C VAL A 1002 24.89 -25.67 -23.55
N CYS A 1003 24.83 -24.36 -23.41
CA CYS A 1003 25.34 -23.64 -22.26
C CYS A 1003 24.38 -22.52 -21.85
N ASN A 1004 24.27 -22.28 -20.55
CA ASN A 1004 23.46 -21.20 -19.99
C ASN A 1004 24.18 -19.85 -20.17
N ILE A 1005 23.47 -18.84 -20.68
CA ILE A 1005 24.06 -17.52 -20.96
C ILE A 1005 24.56 -16.79 -19.71
N PHE A 1006 23.95 -17.06 -18.54
CA PHE A 1006 24.35 -16.43 -17.28
C PHE A 1006 25.58 -17.11 -16.65
N TYR A 1007 25.82 -18.37 -17.02
CA TYR A 1007 26.90 -19.20 -16.49
C TYR A 1007 27.60 -20.00 -17.61
N PRO A 1008 28.15 -19.31 -18.63
CA PRO A 1008 28.56 -19.92 -19.90
C PRO A 1008 29.75 -20.89 -19.80
N THR A 1009 30.43 -20.92 -18.65
CA THR A 1009 31.57 -21.80 -18.38
C THR A 1009 31.26 -22.92 -17.39
N THR A 1010 30.24 -22.75 -16.53
CA THR A 1010 29.96 -23.67 -15.41
C THR A 1010 28.62 -24.39 -15.54
N ASP A 1011 27.72 -23.92 -16.39
CA ASP A 1011 26.40 -24.53 -16.65
C ASP A 1011 26.27 -24.87 -18.14
N CYS A 1012 27.05 -25.88 -18.56
CA CYS A 1012 27.06 -26.44 -19.90
C CYS A 1012 26.79 -27.94 -19.83
N GLN A 1013 26.11 -28.47 -20.85
CA GLN A 1013 25.78 -29.89 -20.94
C GLN A 1013 25.73 -30.36 -22.39
N THR A 1014 26.04 -31.63 -22.60
CA THR A 1014 25.82 -32.31 -23.88
C THR A 1014 24.38 -32.82 -23.89
N VAL A 1015 23.63 -32.44 -24.92
CA VAL A 1015 22.24 -32.88 -25.10
C VAL A 1015 22.21 -34.41 -25.16
N SER A 1016 21.52 -35.00 -24.19
CA SER A 1016 21.31 -36.45 -24.14
C SER A 1016 19.89 -36.85 -23.73
N GLY A 1017 19.05 -37.10 -24.73
CA GLY A 1017 17.61 -37.38 -24.54
C GLY A 1017 16.82 -36.23 -23.91
N GLY A 1018 17.40 -35.03 -23.79
CA GLY A 1018 16.80 -33.85 -23.19
C GLY A 1018 17.84 -32.84 -22.71
N VAL A 1019 17.37 -31.67 -22.26
CA VAL A 1019 18.18 -30.65 -21.56
C VAL A 1019 17.78 -30.66 -20.07
N ASP A 1020 18.74 -30.93 -19.20
CA ASP A 1020 18.56 -30.92 -17.75
C ASP A 1020 18.64 -29.48 -17.22
N ILE A 1021 17.55 -29.03 -16.59
CA ILE A 1021 17.40 -27.67 -16.09
C ILE A 1021 17.29 -27.72 -14.58
N TYR A 1022 18.15 -26.95 -13.93
CA TYR A 1022 18.18 -26.80 -12.49
C TYR A 1022 17.95 -25.33 -12.14
N LEU A 1023 16.88 -25.03 -11.41
CA LEU A 1023 16.53 -23.67 -10.97
C LEU A 1023 16.56 -23.60 -9.45
N GLN A 1024 17.02 -22.47 -8.92
CA GLN A 1024 17.07 -22.20 -7.49
C GLN A 1024 16.70 -20.74 -7.23
N ASN A 1025 16.00 -20.45 -6.12
CA ASN A 1025 15.71 -19.07 -5.69
C ASN A 1025 15.06 -18.18 -6.77
N GLY A 1026 14.14 -18.72 -7.57
CA GLY A 1026 13.45 -17.95 -8.61
C GLY A 1026 14.31 -17.60 -9.82
N GLU A 1027 15.46 -18.28 -10.01
CA GLU A 1027 16.34 -18.07 -11.16
C GLU A 1027 15.63 -18.32 -12.50
N SER A 1028 16.09 -17.60 -13.52
CA SER A 1028 15.77 -17.87 -14.92
C SER A 1028 17.02 -18.40 -15.63
N LYS A 1029 16.84 -19.34 -16.55
CA LYS A 1029 17.94 -19.89 -17.34
C LYS A 1029 17.63 -19.82 -18.83
N ILE A 1030 18.66 -19.54 -19.62
CA ILE A 1030 18.55 -19.49 -21.06
C ILE A 1030 19.71 -20.29 -21.63
N TYR A 1031 19.40 -21.38 -22.34
CA TYR A 1031 20.37 -22.24 -22.99
C TYR A 1031 20.45 -21.93 -24.50
N VAL A 1032 21.68 -21.81 -24.99
CA VAL A 1032 22.02 -21.70 -26.42
C VAL A 1032 23.13 -22.68 -26.76
N LEU A 1033 23.39 -22.92 -28.05
CA LEU A 1033 24.56 -23.70 -28.46
C LEU A 1033 25.85 -23.05 -27.95
N LYS A 1034 26.81 -23.86 -27.50
CA LYS A 1034 28.12 -23.37 -27.04
C LYS A 1034 28.84 -22.53 -28.10
N SER A 1035 28.68 -22.85 -29.38
CA SER A 1035 29.21 -22.07 -30.50
C SER A 1035 28.64 -20.65 -30.59
N MET A 1036 27.46 -20.40 -30.01
CA MET A 1036 26.80 -19.10 -29.96
C MET A 1036 27.27 -18.23 -28.80
N LEU A 1037 28.15 -18.72 -27.91
CA LEU A 1037 28.71 -17.94 -26.80
C LEU A 1037 30.11 -17.40 -27.10
N ALA A 1038 30.74 -17.86 -28.18
CA ALA A 1038 32.07 -17.43 -28.63
C ALA A 1038 32.06 -16.05 -29.28
#